data_AF-A0A349VP73-F1
#
_entry.id   AF-A0A349VP73-F1
#
_cell.length_a   1.000
_cell.length_b   1.000
_cell.length_c   1.000
_cell.angle_alpha   90.00
_cell.angle_beta   90.00
_cell.angle_gamma   90.00
#
_symmetry.space_group_name_H-M   'P 1'
#
loop_
_entity.id
_entity.type
_entity.pdbx_description
1 polymer ?
#
loop_
_entity_poly.entity_id
_entity_poly.type
_entity_poly.pdbx_seq_one_letter_code
_entity_poly.pdbx_strand_id
1 'polypeptide(L)'
;MNDFLIENFTKAPKGKKAIASQIGFCLITSLVILFVVSSVVTNVYRSTLQSQRKTALTSYAASASVALSSQELSDDMAFPLECPKYDGQKQYTVNVFVKAGNSFLRVYTSDRTYDEGKQYVLSGAGEEYTESFEQQQLIVTHRRYENVMYVVAVSPVLGQDGTSSGIVEVMIPQSDFVKTENGMSLSWIFTMISIAVSISIIYGEMRRLFDTLITPPDKTVPRAVMYGMSTFRLIAFFSSVGCSMPLIVIPSYLKDSLAETLDNAVLLQTWIILACLLYLLGFWRFVHMRDVMIRKLTSRLAVIVSVVIAFVLLLLCGLIDNPYLTVFMQLPIGFLLGMTFQFQREYRLHASRTGQADFSERRIHQVQYTGNVLGMSVGAVICGILYERFGLFTVLMVSSFFLFVDAIQVLYFVRHCPPSNEPIVRLPNYFYALKNSKSGTFAWSTVFPMGLQLSFFLVFIPDYLEKVRISLATCAFYYMLAVVCGELIMKILIIWFEDFFSHKARITLCAILSSIGYLVFALSPSAKVLVISVVFLGLSQGLHQFGFLDYYKSLIRQDKHPIARVILMRAFTGGAMIGAVVFGIANAFQSVRMPMIAIALIVFIISSSYPLLMLMDNSSSQKPASKRNSRPNMPGRNGEV
;
A
#
# COMPACT_ATOMS: atom_id res chain seq x y z
N MET A 1 24.63 -27.71 22.17
CA MET A 1 23.97 -26.88 21.13
C MET A 1 23.00 -25.86 21.74
N ASN A 2 22.27 -26.20 22.81
CA ASN A 2 21.45 -25.23 23.57
C ASN A 2 22.29 -24.18 24.33
N ASP A 3 23.49 -24.51 24.80
CA ASP A 3 24.33 -23.55 25.54
C ASP A 3 24.94 -22.47 24.64
N PHE A 4 25.18 -22.75 23.35
CA PHE A 4 25.77 -21.78 22.41
C PHE A 4 24.79 -20.69 21.96
N LEU A 5 23.49 -20.97 22.01
CA LEU A 5 22.43 -19.99 21.72
C LEU A 5 22.14 -19.13 22.94
N ILE A 6 22.16 -19.68 24.15
CA ILE A 6 21.90 -18.95 25.38
C ILE A 6 23.09 -18.06 25.77
N GLU A 7 24.34 -18.51 25.57
CA GLU A 7 25.54 -17.73 25.90
C GLU A 7 25.71 -16.47 25.03
N ASN A 8 25.12 -16.46 23.82
CA ASN A 8 25.10 -15.28 22.94
C ASN A 8 23.99 -14.28 23.29
N PHE A 9 23.02 -14.64 24.12
CA PHE A 9 22.02 -13.72 24.67
C PHE A 9 22.39 -13.16 26.05
N THR A 10 23.26 -13.84 26.81
CA THR A 10 23.70 -13.39 28.16
C THR A 10 24.87 -12.42 28.14
N LYS A 11 25.68 -12.39 27.07
CA LYS A 11 26.70 -11.35 26.88
C LYS A 11 26.06 -10.12 26.23
N ALA A 12 25.90 -9.05 27.00
CA ALA A 12 25.46 -7.75 26.48
C ALA A 12 26.28 -7.42 25.22
N PRO A 13 25.65 -7.33 24.03
CA PRO A 13 26.41 -7.11 22.81
C PRO A 13 27.11 -5.76 22.95
N LYS A 14 28.38 -5.65 22.53
CA LYS A 14 29.13 -4.38 22.50
C LYS A 14 29.17 -3.83 21.07
N GLY A 15 29.14 -2.49 20.93
CA GLY A 15 29.23 -1.81 19.64
C GLY A 15 27.96 -1.90 18.77
N LYS A 16 28.11 -1.93 17.43
CA LYS A 16 26.99 -1.86 16.46
C LYS A 16 25.92 -2.98 16.64
N LYS A 17 26.31 -4.15 17.16
CA LYS A 17 25.39 -5.26 17.48
C LYS A 17 24.53 -4.99 18.72
N ALA A 18 25.04 -4.22 19.69
CA ALA A 18 24.32 -3.81 20.90
C ALA A 18 23.08 -3.00 20.56
N ILE A 19 23.31 -2.01 19.70
CA ILE A 19 22.32 -1.02 19.32
C ILE A 19 21.27 -1.64 18.39
N ALA A 20 21.68 -2.50 17.45
CA ALA A 20 20.72 -3.22 16.61
C ALA A 20 19.83 -4.17 17.45
N SER A 21 20.40 -4.84 18.46
CA SER A 21 19.66 -5.65 19.42
C SER A 21 18.76 -4.81 20.32
N GLN A 22 19.21 -3.65 20.79
CA GLN A 22 18.42 -2.72 21.60
C GLN A 22 17.28 -2.07 20.81
N ILE A 23 17.52 -1.66 19.56
CA ILE A 23 16.47 -1.13 18.67
C ILE A 23 15.48 -2.25 18.34
N GLY A 24 15.95 -3.45 18.03
CA GLY A 24 15.10 -4.61 17.79
C GLY A 24 14.25 -4.98 19.01
N PHE A 25 14.86 -5.01 20.19
CA PHE A 25 14.16 -5.26 21.46
C PHE A 25 13.15 -4.15 21.74
N CYS A 26 13.55 -2.88 21.67
CA CYS A 26 12.65 -1.75 21.89
C CYS A 26 11.48 -1.74 20.90
N LEU A 27 11.71 -2.15 19.64
CA LEU A 27 10.68 -2.27 18.62
C LEU A 27 9.71 -3.43 18.90
N ILE A 28 10.21 -4.60 19.32
CA ILE A 28 9.39 -5.74 19.71
C ILE A 28 8.58 -5.41 20.97
N THR A 29 9.21 -4.84 22.00
CA THR A 29 8.53 -4.43 23.24
C THR A 29 7.48 -3.35 22.96
N SER A 30 7.80 -2.36 22.12
CA SER A 30 6.82 -1.35 21.69
C SER A 30 5.66 -1.96 20.92
N LEU A 31 5.93 -2.94 20.03
CA LEU A 31 4.88 -3.66 19.30
C LEU A 31 3.97 -4.45 20.25
N VAL A 32 4.53 -5.14 21.25
CA VAL A 32 3.75 -5.90 22.23
C VAL A 32 2.92 -4.96 23.10
N ILE A 33 3.50 -3.87 23.60
CA ILE A 33 2.76 -2.86 24.38
C ILE A 33 1.66 -2.23 23.53
N LEU A 34 1.96 -1.83 22.29
CA LEU A 34 0.96 -1.27 21.37
C LEU A 34 -0.14 -2.27 21.05
N PHE A 35 0.16 -3.57 20.91
CA PHE A 35 -0.83 -4.62 20.71
C PHE A 35 -1.74 -4.82 21.94
N VAL A 36 -1.19 -4.78 23.15
CA VAL A 36 -1.96 -4.88 24.40
C VAL A 36 -2.85 -3.64 24.57
N VAL A 37 -2.28 -2.44 24.45
CA VAL A 37 -3.02 -1.18 24.51
C VAL A 37 -4.11 -1.15 23.43
N SER A 38 -3.80 -1.60 22.22
CA SER A 38 -4.73 -1.80 21.10
C SER A 38 -5.94 -2.66 21.47
N SER A 39 -5.70 -3.81 22.11
CA SER A 39 -6.76 -4.74 22.52
C SER A 39 -7.69 -4.09 23.56
N VAL A 40 -7.09 -3.41 24.55
CA VAL A 40 -7.84 -2.71 25.61
C VAL A 40 -8.66 -1.55 25.03
N VAL A 41 -8.04 -0.68 24.22
CA VAL A 41 -8.71 0.48 23.61
C VAL A 41 -9.82 0.05 22.67
N THR A 42 -9.62 -1.01 21.86
CA THR A 42 -10.68 -1.51 20.96
C THR A 42 -11.89 -2.02 21.75
N ASN A 43 -11.66 -2.70 22.87
CA ASN A 43 -12.74 -3.18 23.73
C ASN A 43 -13.50 -2.03 24.40
N VAL A 44 -12.78 -1.02 24.91
CA VAL A 44 -13.38 0.19 25.50
C VAL A 44 -14.14 1.01 24.45
N TYR A 45 -13.61 1.14 23.24
CA TYR A 45 -14.29 1.84 22.16
C TYR A 45 -15.57 1.12 21.73
N ARG A 46 -15.54 -0.21 21.62
CA ARG A 46 -16.72 -1.02 21.31
C ARG A 46 -17.79 -0.86 22.39
N SER A 47 -17.42 -0.89 23.67
CA SER A 47 -18.38 -0.70 24.76
C SER A 47 -18.96 0.72 24.75
N THR A 48 -18.14 1.74 24.48
CA THR A 48 -18.58 3.14 24.40
C THR A 48 -19.54 3.37 23.23
N LEU A 49 -19.23 2.85 22.03
CA LEU A 49 -20.12 2.89 20.86
C LEU A 49 -21.44 2.19 21.12
N GLN A 50 -21.40 1.00 21.73
CA GLN A 50 -22.62 0.27 22.10
C GLN A 50 -23.45 1.07 23.11
N SER A 51 -22.80 1.75 24.06
CA SER A 51 -23.48 2.63 25.00
C SER A 51 -24.11 3.83 24.29
N GLN A 52 -23.41 4.52 23.39
CA GLN A 52 -23.95 5.65 22.62
C GLN A 52 -25.14 5.23 21.75
N ARG A 53 -25.02 4.09 21.05
CA ARG A 53 -26.11 3.54 20.24
C ARG A 53 -27.30 3.11 21.09
N LYS A 54 -27.06 2.54 22.27
CA LYS A 54 -28.12 2.24 23.24
C LYS A 54 -28.84 3.53 23.66
N THR A 55 -28.11 4.58 24.05
CA THR A 55 -28.68 5.87 24.43
C THR A 55 -29.47 6.53 23.30
N ALA A 56 -28.98 6.46 22.06
CA ALA A 56 -29.69 6.97 20.88
C ALA A 56 -30.98 6.17 20.62
N LEU A 57 -30.92 4.84 20.72
CA LEU A 57 -32.07 3.96 20.56
C LEU A 57 -33.14 4.26 21.63
N THR A 58 -32.75 4.40 22.89
CA THR A 58 -33.69 4.69 23.99
C THR A 58 -34.28 6.10 23.91
N SER A 59 -33.47 7.11 23.56
CA SER A 59 -33.96 8.49 23.43
C SER A 59 -34.93 8.64 22.27
N TYR A 60 -34.69 7.95 21.15
CA TYR A 60 -35.62 7.94 20.03
C TYR A 60 -36.92 7.19 20.37
N ALA A 61 -36.84 6.03 21.04
CA ALA A 61 -38.04 5.32 21.51
C ALA A 61 -38.89 6.15 22.48
N ALA A 62 -38.26 6.86 23.41
CA ALA A 62 -38.94 7.77 24.33
C ALA A 62 -39.57 8.98 23.59
N SER A 63 -38.85 9.56 22.63
CA SER A 63 -39.37 10.68 21.83
C SER A 63 -40.56 10.25 20.98
N ALA A 64 -40.49 9.06 20.38
CA ALA A 64 -41.57 8.47 19.61
C ALA A 64 -42.80 8.17 20.49
N SER A 65 -42.62 7.63 21.69
CA SER A 65 -43.75 7.38 22.59
C SER A 65 -44.41 8.67 23.09
N VAL A 66 -43.63 9.73 23.34
CA VAL A 66 -44.18 11.05 23.68
C VAL A 66 -44.92 11.66 22.49
N ALA A 67 -44.40 11.57 21.27
CA ALA A 67 -45.10 12.08 20.09
C ALA A 67 -46.46 11.38 19.89
N LEU A 68 -46.49 10.06 20.11
CA LEU A 68 -47.70 9.24 19.97
C LEU A 68 -48.70 9.38 21.10
N SER A 69 -48.32 9.92 22.27
CA SER A 69 -49.24 10.14 23.41
C SER A 69 -50.43 11.04 23.07
N SER A 70 -50.28 11.89 22.06
CA SER A 70 -51.30 12.83 21.59
C SER A 70 -52.21 12.28 20.48
N GLN A 71 -51.99 11.04 20.03
CA GLN A 71 -52.69 10.42 18.91
C GLN A 71 -53.42 9.13 19.33
N GLU A 72 -54.54 8.84 18.66
CA GLU A 72 -55.23 7.56 18.82
C GLU A 72 -54.50 6.49 18.00
N LEU A 73 -54.18 5.36 18.65
CA LEU A 73 -53.44 4.26 18.02
C LEU A 73 -54.43 3.36 17.27
N SER A 74 -54.47 3.48 15.94
CA SER A 74 -55.30 2.65 15.06
C SER A 74 -54.51 2.06 13.91
N ASP A 75 -55.06 1.04 13.26
CA ASP A 75 -54.58 0.59 11.95
C ASP A 75 -54.60 1.79 10.98
N ASP A 76 -53.61 1.87 10.08
CA ASP A 76 -53.37 2.96 9.11
C ASP A 76 -52.96 4.34 9.68
N MET A 77 -52.51 4.40 10.94
CA MET A 77 -51.98 5.64 11.52
C MET A 77 -50.75 6.17 10.77
N ALA A 78 -50.71 7.49 10.54
CA ALA A 78 -49.51 8.17 10.07
C ALA A 78 -48.55 8.42 11.24
N PHE A 79 -47.32 7.91 11.14
CA PHE A 79 -46.33 8.09 12.19
C PHE A 79 -45.80 9.54 12.22
N PRO A 80 -45.81 10.21 13.39
CA PRO A 80 -45.60 11.66 13.48
C PRO A 80 -44.14 12.13 13.37
N LEU A 81 -43.17 11.21 13.37
CA LEU A 81 -41.75 11.53 13.33
C LEU A 81 -41.07 10.94 12.09
N GLU A 82 -40.09 11.65 11.55
CA GLU A 82 -39.20 11.06 10.54
C GLU A 82 -38.29 10.01 11.20
N CYS A 83 -38.17 8.83 10.57
CA CYS A 83 -37.28 7.78 11.05
C CYS A 83 -35.81 8.20 10.86
N PRO A 84 -35.05 8.45 11.96
CA PRO A 84 -33.69 8.90 11.86
C PRO A 84 -32.80 7.80 11.26
N LYS A 85 -31.78 8.22 10.53
CA LYS A 85 -30.79 7.33 9.94
C LYS A 85 -29.66 7.09 10.93
N TYR A 86 -29.35 5.83 11.24
CA TYR A 86 -28.25 5.47 12.15
C TYR A 86 -26.92 5.19 11.44
N ASP A 87 -26.92 5.04 10.11
CA ASP A 87 -25.71 4.77 9.29
C ASP A 87 -25.81 5.44 7.90
N GLY A 88 -26.16 6.73 7.85
CA GLY A 88 -26.21 7.60 6.64
C GLY A 88 -27.24 7.22 5.56
N GLN A 89 -27.53 5.93 5.40
CA GLN A 89 -28.46 5.33 4.44
C GLN A 89 -29.42 4.33 5.09
N LYS A 90 -29.14 3.83 6.31
CA LYS A 90 -30.01 2.90 7.04
C LYS A 90 -30.83 3.60 8.12
N GLN A 91 -32.12 3.30 8.19
CA GLN A 91 -33.07 3.85 9.15
C GLN A 91 -33.38 2.83 10.25
N TYR A 92 -33.72 3.32 11.44
CA TYR A 92 -34.33 2.46 12.46
C TYR A 92 -35.66 1.91 11.94
N THR A 93 -35.98 0.68 12.30
CA THR A 93 -37.32 0.15 12.10
C THR A 93 -38.15 0.46 13.34
N VAL A 94 -39.31 1.08 13.15
CA VAL A 94 -40.24 1.46 14.21
C VAL A 94 -41.51 0.65 14.05
N ASN A 95 -41.93 -0.02 15.10
CA ASN A 95 -43.23 -0.67 15.20
C ASN A 95 -44.03 -0.05 16.34
N VAL A 96 -45.35 0.06 16.16
CA VAL A 96 -46.26 0.46 17.23
C VAL A 96 -47.26 -0.66 17.45
N PHE A 97 -47.50 -0.98 18.72
CA PHE A 97 -48.43 -2.03 19.09
C PHE A 97 -49.45 -1.57 20.13
N VAL A 98 -50.65 -2.14 20.06
CA VAL A 98 -51.73 -1.98 21.04
C VAL A 98 -51.93 -3.31 21.77
N LYS A 99 -52.21 -3.27 23.06
CA LYS A 99 -52.46 -4.49 23.85
C LYS A 99 -53.81 -5.11 23.49
N ALA A 100 -53.80 -6.37 23.10
CA ALA A 100 -54.97 -7.18 22.77
C ALA A 100 -54.95 -8.48 23.60
N GLY A 101 -55.60 -8.45 24.76
CA GLY A 101 -55.54 -9.53 25.74
C GLY A 101 -54.11 -9.76 26.26
N ASN A 102 -53.59 -10.98 26.07
CA ASN A 102 -52.23 -11.38 26.46
C ASN A 102 -51.20 -11.19 25.32
N SER A 103 -51.55 -10.43 24.28
CA SER A 103 -50.71 -10.23 23.10
C SER A 103 -50.68 -8.76 22.69
N PHE A 104 -49.74 -8.41 21.83
CA PHE A 104 -49.66 -7.07 21.27
C PHE A 104 -49.92 -7.12 19.77
N LEU A 105 -50.93 -6.39 19.32
CA LEU A 105 -51.29 -6.25 17.91
C LEU A 105 -50.52 -5.08 17.31
N ARG A 106 -49.79 -5.31 16.21
CA ARG A 106 -49.05 -4.25 15.54
C ARG A 106 -50.00 -3.41 14.69
N VAL A 107 -50.05 -2.11 14.96
CA VAL A 107 -50.87 -1.13 14.25
C VAL A 107 -50.05 -0.29 13.24
N TYR A 108 -48.73 -0.23 13.41
CA TYR A 108 -47.83 0.48 12.50
C TYR A 108 -46.47 -0.21 12.37
N THR A 109 -45.85 -0.14 11.19
CA THR A 109 -44.45 -0.50 10.91
C THR A 109 -43.84 0.49 9.92
N SER A 110 -42.62 0.93 10.17
CA SER A 110 -41.86 1.76 9.21
C SER A 110 -41.18 0.92 8.12
N ASP A 111 -41.19 -0.40 8.23
CA ASP A 111 -40.60 -1.31 7.24
C ASP A 111 -41.51 -1.48 6.02
N ARG A 112 -41.03 -1.00 4.87
CA ARG A 112 -41.77 -1.02 3.59
C ARG A 112 -41.75 -2.36 2.86
N THR A 113 -41.02 -3.36 3.35
CA THR A 113 -41.08 -4.72 2.78
C THR A 113 -42.30 -5.54 3.23
N TYR A 114 -43.23 -4.90 3.94
CA TYR A 114 -44.43 -5.55 4.45
C TYR A 114 -45.55 -5.60 3.40
N ASP A 115 -46.21 -6.75 3.27
CA ASP A 115 -47.48 -6.88 2.53
C ASP A 115 -48.56 -6.07 3.28
N GLU A 116 -49.02 -4.97 2.70
CA GLU A 116 -50.21 -4.24 3.15
C GLU A 116 -51.39 -5.23 3.25
N GLY A 117 -51.87 -5.52 4.48
CA GLY A 117 -53.07 -6.34 4.72
C GLY A 117 -52.91 -7.58 5.62
N LYS A 118 -51.72 -7.91 6.13
CA LYS A 118 -51.57 -8.98 7.14
C LYS A 118 -51.40 -8.38 8.55
N GLN A 119 -52.32 -8.69 9.47
CA GLN A 119 -52.16 -8.31 10.88
C GLN A 119 -51.03 -9.13 11.53
N TYR A 120 -50.06 -8.46 12.15
CA TYR A 120 -48.98 -9.10 12.89
C TYR A 120 -49.27 -9.04 14.38
N VAL A 121 -49.39 -10.22 15.01
CA VAL A 121 -49.58 -10.36 16.45
C VAL A 121 -48.27 -10.81 17.09
N LEU A 122 -47.80 -10.05 18.06
CA LEU A 122 -46.74 -10.47 18.97
C LEU A 122 -47.35 -11.43 20.01
N SER A 123 -47.44 -12.71 19.64
CA SER A 123 -47.95 -13.78 20.49
C SER A 123 -46.89 -14.20 21.52
N GLY A 124 -47.24 -14.14 22.81
CA GLY A 124 -46.32 -14.44 23.90
C GLY A 124 -45.24 -13.38 24.08
N ALA A 125 -45.65 -12.10 24.11
CA ALA A 125 -44.75 -10.99 24.36
C ALA A 125 -43.90 -11.27 25.61
N GLY A 126 -42.57 -11.15 25.50
CA GLY A 126 -41.65 -11.43 26.60
C GLY A 126 -42.01 -10.64 27.86
N GLU A 127 -41.54 -11.08 29.03
CA GLU A 127 -41.74 -10.39 30.31
C GLU A 127 -41.44 -8.89 30.17
N GLU A 128 -40.43 -8.52 29.37
CA GLU A 128 -39.99 -7.15 29.13
C GLU A 128 -41.02 -6.26 28.41
N TYR A 129 -41.86 -6.80 27.52
CA TYR A 129 -42.88 -6.03 26.81
C TYR A 129 -44.08 -5.76 27.72
N THR A 130 -44.43 -6.77 28.52
CA THR A 130 -45.50 -6.68 29.53
C THR A 130 -45.08 -5.73 30.65
N GLU A 131 -43.83 -5.83 31.11
CA GLU A 131 -43.23 -4.94 32.10
C GLU A 131 -43.20 -3.49 31.60
N SER A 132 -42.81 -3.26 30.35
CA SER A 132 -42.80 -1.91 29.78
C SER A 132 -44.21 -1.30 29.74
N PHE A 133 -45.22 -2.08 29.37
CA PHE A 133 -46.61 -1.63 29.31
C PHE A 133 -47.25 -1.43 30.69
N GLU A 134 -47.06 -2.37 31.61
CA GLU A 134 -47.72 -2.38 32.92
C GLU A 134 -47.02 -1.50 33.96
N GLN A 135 -45.68 -1.50 33.97
CA GLN A 135 -44.90 -0.67 34.89
C GLN A 135 -44.56 0.71 34.30
N GLN A 136 -44.97 0.96 33.05
CA GLN A 136 -44.72 2.22 32.34
C GLN A 136 -43.23 2.59 32.25
N GLN A 137 -42.37 1.59 32.07
CA GLN A 137 -40.91 1.77 31.99
C GLN A 137 -40.38 1.55 30.58
N LEU A 138 -39.34 2.29 30.23
CA LEU A 138 -38.59 2.07 29.00
C LEU A 138 -37.60 0.92 29.22
N ILE A 139 -37.67 -0.11 28.38
CA ILE A 139 -36.87 -1.33 28.50
C ILE A 139 -36.08 -1.57 27.21
N VAL A 140 -34.84 -2.05 27.35
CA VAL A 140 -34.01 -2.47 26.22
C VAL A 140 -33.80 -3.97 26.29
N THR A 141 -34.23 -4.69 25.27
CA THR A 141 -34.11 -6.15 25.20
C THR A 141 -33.62 -6.61 23.82
N HIS A 142 -33.52 -7.92 23.61
CA HIS A 142 -33.16 -8.56 22.36
C HIS A 142 -34.32 -9.36 21.81
N ARG A 143 -34.56 -9.27 20.51
CA ARG A 143 -35.65 -10.01 19.85
C ARG A 143 -35.17 -10.67 18.58
N ARG A 144 -35.64 -11.89 18.33
CA ARG A 144 -35.47 -12.56 17.05
C ARG A 144 -36.70 -12.31 16.18
N TYR A 145 -36.50 -11.74 15.01
CA TYR A 145 -37.54 -11.50 14.02
C TYR A 145 -37.03 -11.96 12.64
N GLU A 146 -37.78 -12.83 11.96
CA GLU A 146 -37.44 -13.37 10.63
C GLU A 146 -35.99 -13.91 10.53
N ASN A 147 -35.56 -14.69 11.52
CA ASN A 147 -34.19 -15.24 11.64
C ASN A 147 -33.05 -14.23 11.82
N VAL A 148 -33.35 -12.94 12.02
CA VAL A 148 -32.37 -11.91 12.36
C VAL A 148 -32.55 -11.52 13.83
N MET A 149 -31.44 -11.37 14.56
CA MET A 149 -31.44 -10.85 15.93
C MET A 149 -31.41 -9.34 15.91
N TYR A 150 -32.27 -8.70 16.70
CA TYR A 150 -32.38 -7.26 16.86
C TYR A 150 -32.09 -6.85 18.31
N VAL A 151 -31.55 -5.65 18.48
CA VAL A 151 -31.58 -4.92 19.75
C VAL A 151 -32.77 -3.97 19.66
N VAL A 152 -33.65 -4.04 20.66
CA VAL A 152 -34.91 -3.31 20.65
C VAL A 152 -35.03 -2.44 21.90
N ALA A 153 -35.50 -1.21 21.73
CA ALA A 153 -35.97 -0.37 22.83
C ALA A 153 -37.49 -0.31 22.76
N VAL A 154 -38.13 -0.68 23.87
CA VAL A 154 -39.58 -0.70 24.03
C VAL A 154 -39.95 0.43 25.00
N SER A 155 -40.84 1.31 24.57
CA SER A 155 -41.31 2.44 25.37
C SER A 155 -42.85 2.45 25.39
N PRO A 156 -43.48 2.64 26.56
CA PRO A 156 -44.94 2.72 26.65
C PRO A 156 -45.45 4.03 26.06
N VAL A 157 -46.55 3.97 25.33
CA VAL A 157 -47.31 5.15 24.91
C VAL A 157 -48.32 5.44 26.01
N LEU A 158 -48.21 6.60 26.64
CA LEU A 158 -49.16 7.03 27.67
C LEU A 158 -50.27 7.83 26.99
N GLY A 159 -51.52 7.45 27.20
CA GLY A 159 -52.69 8.24 26.78
C GLY A 159 -52.88 9.47 27.65
N GLN A 160 -53.85 10.31 27.28
CA GLN A 160 -54.19 11.54 28.02
C GLN A 160 -54.57 11.29 29.48
N ASP A 161 -55.10 10.10 29.77
CA ASP A 161 -55.49 9.67 31.12
C ASP A 161 -54.31 9.15 31.97
N GLY A 162 -53.08 9.19 31.44
CA GLY A 162 -51.88 8.67 32.12
C GLY A 162 -51.77 7.14 32.14
N THR A 163 -52.70 6.43 31.49
CA THR A 163 -52.68 4.98 31.31
C THR A 163 -51.93 4.59 30.03
N SER A 164 -51.34 3.41 29.99
CA SER A 164 -50.63 2.92 28.80
C SER A 164 -51.64 2.55 27.71
N SER A 165 -51.60 3.26 26.58
CA SER A 165 -52.44 3.01 25.40
C SER A 165 -51.81 2.01 24.42
N GLY A 166 -50.49 1.80 24.52
CA GLY A 166 -49.74 0.90 23.65
C GLY A 166 -48.26 0.91 23.95
N ILE A 167 -47.46 0.32 23.05
CA ILE A 167 -46.00 0.34 23.11
C ILE A 167 -45.41 0.71 21.76
N VAL A 168 -44.28 1.41 21.79
CA VAL A 168 -43.43 1.67 20.64
C VAL A 168 -42.20 0.81 20.76
N GLU A 169 -41.89 0.07 19.70
CA GLU A 169 -40.67 -0.70 19.56
C GLU A 169 -39.79 -0.04 18.50
N VAL A 170 -38.59 0.37 18.88
CA VAL A 170 -37.56 0.80 17.92
C VAL A 170 -36.50 -0.29 17.87
N MET A 171 -36.20 -0.79 16.66
CA MET A 171 -35.25 -1.88 16.47
C MET A 171 -34.08 -1.53 15.55
N ILE A 172 -32.94 -2.15 15.85
CA ILE A 172 -31.73 -2.14 15.04
C ILE A 172 -31.17 -3.57 14.95
N PRO A 173 -30.74 -4.05 13.77
CA PRO A 173 -30.13 -5.36 13.66
C PRO A 173 -28.92 -5.48 14.58
N GLN A 174 -28.79 -6.60 15.31
CA GLN A 174 -27.68 -6.81 16.25
C GLN A 174 -26.33 -6.78 15.54
N SER A 175 -26.27 -7.24 14.29
CA SER A 175 -25.08 -7.15 13.43
C SER A 175 -24.61 -5.70 13.27
N ASP A 176 -25.53 -4.75 13.06
CA ASP A 176 -25.24 -3.31 12.92
C ASP A 176 -25.01 -2.64 14.27
N PHE A 177 -25.76 -3.00 15.31
CA PHE A 177 -25.59 -2.47 16.67
C PHE A 177 -24.21 -2.80 17.24
N VAL A 178 -23.71 -4.01 16.99
CA VAL A 178 -22.43 -4.51 17.46
C VAL A 178 -21.28 -4.18 16.50
N LYS A 179 -21.60 -3.78 15.25
CA LYS A 179 -20.61 -3.42 14.24
C LYS A 179 -19.76 -2.24 14.73
N THR A 180 -18.51 -2.52 15.08
CA THR A 180 -17.49 -1.46 15.16
C THR A 180 -17.41 -0.80 13.79
N GLU A 181 -17.36 0.53 13.72
CA GLU A 181 -16.85 1.19 12.51
C GLU A 181 -15.44 0.62 12.28
N ASN A 182 -15.34 -0.34 11.38
CA ASN A 182 -14.15 -1.21 11.20
C ASN A 182 -12.89 -0.45 10.76
N GLY A 183 -12.97 0.88 10.63
CA GLY A 183 -11.88 1.77 10.25
C GLY A 183 -11.13 2.35 11.45
N MET A 184 -11.81 3.00 12.40
CA MET A 184 -11.12 3.91 13.33
C MET A 184 -10.16 3.24 14.32
N SER A 185 -10.57 2.16 15.00
CA SER A 185 -9.69 1.54 16.00
C SER A 185 -8.47 0.88 15.37
N LEU A 186 -8.67 0.05 14.33
CA LEU A 186 -7.58 -0.65 13.63
C LEU A 186 -6.65 0.34 12.88
N SER A 187 -7.22 1.40 12.29
CA SER A 187 -6.45 2.47 11.63
C SER A 187 -5.55 3.19 12.63
N TRP A 188 -6.05 3.53 13.81
CA TRP A 188 -5.25 4.19 14.84
C TRP A 188 -4.09 3.30 15.32
N ILE A 189 -4.35 2.00 15.49
CA ILE A 189 -3.34 1.01 15.90
C ILE A 189 -2.21 0.90 14.87
N PHE A 190 -2.55 0.71 13.60
CA PHE A 190 -1.55 0.62 12.53
C PHE A 190 -0.78 1.92 12.35
N THR A 191 -1.44 3.06 12.57
CA THR A 191 -0.79 4.38 12.51
C THR A 191 0.23 4.55 13.63
N MET A 192 -0.11 4.22 14.88
CA MET A 192 0.82 4.32 16.02
C MET A 192 2.03 3.39 15.88
N ILE A 193 1.82 2.15 15.42
CA ILE A 193 2.93 1.24 15.10
C ILE A 193 3.82 1.83 14.01
N SER A 194 3.21 2.34 12.93
CA SER A 194 3.95 2.91 11.80
C SER A 194 4.79 4.12 12.22
N ILE A 195 4.26 4.98 13.09
CA ILE A 195 4.99 6.13 13.66
C ILE A 195 6.20 5.64 14.46
N ALA A 196 6.00 4.74 15.42
CA ALA A 196 7.07 4.26 16.28
C ALA A 196 8.22 3.60 15.49
N VAL A 197 7.86 2.78 14.51
CA VAL A 197 8.83 2.14 13.62
C VAL A 197 9.56 3.15 12.75
N SER A 198 8.86 4.16 12.23
CA SER A 198 9.45 5.17 11.36
C SER A 198 10.41 6.10 12.10
N ILE A 199 10.07 6.52 13.32
CA ILE A 199 10.98 7.27 14.19
C ILE A 199 12.24 6.45 14.47
N SER A 200 12.09 5.15 14.73
CA SER A 200 13.21 4.24 14.96
C SER A 200 14.13 4.12 13.73
N ILE A 201 13.54 4.04 12.53
CA ILE A 201 14.30 4.00 11.26
C ILE A 201 15.01 5.33 11.01
N ILE A 202 14.31 6.47 11.16
CA ILE A 202 14.89 7.81 10.99
C ILE A 202 16.06 7.98 11.95
N TYR A 203 15.89 7.65 13.23
CA TYR A 203 16.97 7.72 14.21
C TYR A 203 18.17 6.85 13.81
N GLY A 204 17.92 5.63 13.35
CA GLY A 204 18.95 4.72 12.87
C GLY A 204 19.73 5.25 11.66
N GLU A 205 19.04 5.80 10.66
CA GLU A 205 19.68 6.35 9.46
C GLU A 205 20.35 7.70 9.71
N MET A 206 19.78 8.56 10.56
CA MET A 206 20.42 9.82 11.00
C MET A 206 21.70 9.54 11.78
N ARG A 207 21.69 8.55 12.68
CA ARG A 207 22.92 8.12 13.36
C ARG A 207 23.98 7.64 12.37
N ARG A 208 23.60 6.83 11.38
CA ARG A 208 24.55 6.41 10.33
C ARG A 208 25.09 7.57 9.52
N LEU A 209 24.27 8.59 9.26
CA LEU A 209 24.71 9.82 8.61
C LEU A 209 25.79 10.51 9.45
N PHE A 210 25.54 10.76 10.74
CA PHE A 210 26.53 11.35 11.63
C PHE A 210 27.82 10.51 11.74
N ASP A 211 27.69 9.19 11.94
CA ASP A 211 28.84 8.29 11.99
C ASP A 211 29.67 8.36 10.69
N THR A 212 29.01 8.45 9.52
CA THR A 212 29.68 8.53 8.20
C THR A 212 30.30 9.91 7.97
N LEU A 213 29.72 10.98 8.50
CA LEU A 213 30.27 12.35 8.43
C LEU A 213 31.52 12.53 9.30
N ILE A 214 31.54 11.91 10.49
CA ILE A 214 32.64 12.02 11.46
C ILE A 214 33.80 11.09 11.10
N THR A 215 33.53 9.93 10.50
CA THR A 215 34.57 8.97 10.12
C THR A 215 35.43 9.56 8.98
N PRO A 216 36.76 9.63 9.12
CA PRO A 216 37.62 10.15 8.06
C PRO A 216 37.50 9.27 6.80
N PRO A 217 37.46 9.86 5.59
CA PRO A 217 37.35 9.11 4.36
C PRO A 217 38.56 8.19 4.20
N ASP A 218 38.33 6.96 3.79
CA ASP A 218 39.41 6.03 3.51
C ASP A 218 40.11 6.46 2.22
N LYS A 219 41.31 7.05 2.39
CA LYS A 219 42.12 7.57 1.28
C LYS A 219 42.77 6.46 0.46
N THR A 220 42.76 5.22 0.94
CA THR A 220 43.35 4.07 0.23
C THR A 220 42.41 3.51 -0.86
N VAL A 221 41.15 3.97 -0.86
CA VAL A 221 40.04 3.48 -1.67
C VAL A 221 39.73 4.53 -2.76
N PRO A 222 39.37 4.16 -4.01
CA PRO A 222 39.05 5.12 -5.05
C PRO A 222 37.97 6.12 -4.64
N ARG A 223 38.03 7.33 -5.22
CA ARG A 223 37.19 8.46 -4.78
C ARG A 223 35.68 8.20 -4.85
N ALA A 224 35.23 7.22 -5.63
CA ALA A 224 33.83 6.83 -5.75
C ALA A 224 33.31 5.97 -4.58
N VAL A 225 34.17 5.45 -3.72
CA VAL A 225 33.81 4.48 -2.66
C VAL A 225 34.46 4.79 -1.31
N MET A 226 35.16 5.93 -1.18
CA MET A 226 35.93 6.35 0.00
C MET A 226 35.12 6.43 1.31
N TYR A 227 33.80 6.59 1.22
CA TYR A 227 32.88 6.67 2.38
C TYR A 227 32.07 5.37 2.58
N GLY A 228 32.43 4.29 1.90
CA GLY A 228 31.84 2.98 2.11
C GLY A 228 30.40 2.79 1.59
N MET A 229 29.84 1.61 1.86
CA MET A 229 28.49 1.22 1.43
C MET A 229 27.37 1.99 2.15
N SER A 230 27.64 2.58 3.32
CA SER A 230 26.66 3.39 4.06
C SER A 230 26.21 4.60 3.24
N THR A 231 27.11 5.21 2.48
CA THR A 231 26.80 6.35 1.61
C THR A 231 25.73 6.03 0.58
N PHE A 232 25.86 4.90 -0.13
CA PHE A 232 24.87 4.48 -1.13
C PHE A 232 23.50 4.25 -0.50
N ARG A 233 23.47 3.71 0.73
CA ARG A 233 22.24 3.49 1.48
C ARG A 233 21.58 4.80 1.92
N LEU A 234 22.36 5.74 2.45
CA LEU A 234 21.87 7.02 2.95
C LEU A 234 21.26 7.85 1.82
N ILE A 235 21.99 8.03 0.71
CA ILE A 235 21.49 8.74 -0.48
C ILE A 235 20.17 8.09 -0.96
N ALA A 236 20.12 6.76 -1.07
CA ALA A 236 18.92 6.04 -1.46
C ALA A 236 17.75 6.25 -0.47
N PHE A 237 18.02 6.24 0.82
CA PHE A 237 17.00 6.46 1.85
C PHE A 237 16.41 7.88 1.80
N PHE A 238 17.25 8.92 1.87
CA PHE A 238 16.78 10.31 1.92
C PHE A 238 16.06 10.74 0.63
N SER A 239 16.60 10.35 -0.53
CA SER A 239 15.94 10.61 -1.81
C SER A 239 14.60 9.90 -1.94
N SER A 240 14.46 8.65 -1.49
CA SER A 240 13.19 7.92 -1.60
C SER A 240 12.12 8.41 -0.62
N VAL A 241 12.53 8.91 0.57
CA VAL A 241 11.63 9.64 1.48
C VAL A 241 11.05 10.86 0.78
N GLY A 242 11.90 11.71 0.19
CA GLY A 242 11.45 12.92 -0.49
C GLY A 242 10.60 12.65 -1.73
N CYS A 243 11.02 11.70 -2.58
CA CYS A 243 10.38 11.40 -3.85
C CYS A 243 9.05 10.65 -3.74
N SER A 244 8.73 9.98 -2.61
CA SER A 244 7.49 9.21 -2.50
C SER A 244 6.29 10.06 -2.06
N MET A 245 6.50 11.05 -1.19
CA MET A 245 5.40 11.83 -0.58
C MET A 245 4.50 12.52 -1.61
N PRO A 246 5.04 13.24 -2.63
CA PRO A 246 4.19 13.91 -3.60
C PRO A 246 3.25 12.95 -4.33
N LEU A 247 3.73 11.75 -4.68
CA LEU A 247 2.89 10.76 -5.37
C LEU A 247 1.79 10.17 -4.46
N ILE A 248 2.10 9.97 -3.18
CA ILE A 248 1.18 9.36 -2.21
C ILE A 248 0.05 10.32 -1.80
N VAL A 249 0.34 11.62 -1.72
CA VAL A 249 -0.64 12.62 -1.25
C VAL A 249 -1.66 13.05 -2.31
N ILE A 250 -1.29 12.96 -3.60
CA ILE A 250 -2.10 13.47 -4.72
C ILE A 250 -3.53 12.91 -4.74
N PRO A 251 -3.77 11.59 -4.57
CA PRO A 251 -5.13 11.06 -4.61
C PRO A 251 -6.05 11.69 -3.57
N SER A 252 -5.57 11.82 -2.33
CA SER A 252 -6.35 12.42 -1.24
C SER A 252 -6.53 13.92 -1.42
N TYR A 253 -5.49 14.62 -1.84
CA TYR A 253 -5.60 16.04 -2.17
C TYR A 253 -6.63 16.35 -3.25
N LEU A 254 -6.64 15.57 -4.34
CA LEU A 254 -7.59 15.79 -5.42
C LEU A 254 -9.02 15.44 -5.00
N LYS A 255 -9.23 14.42 -4.18
CA LYS A 255 -10.56 14.11 -3.65
C LYS A 255 -11.06 15.22 -2.73
N ASP A 256 -10.26 15.67 -1.78
CA ASP A 256 -10.65 16.74 -0.86
C ASP A 256 -10.95 18.04 -1.62
N SER A 257 -10.15 18.37 -2.65
CA SER A 257 -10.26 19.65 -3.36
C SER A 257 -11.30 19.65 -4.47
N LEU A 258 -11.54 18.51 -5.13
CA LEU A 258 -12.39 18.44 -6.32
C LEU A 258 -13.71 17.71 -6.12
N ALA A 259 -13.91 16.96 -5.01
CA ALA A 259 -15.14 16.18 -4.81
C ALA A 259 -16.40 17.05 -4.80
N GLU A 260 -16.33 18.28 -4.29
CA GLU A 260 -17.47 19.20 -4.28
C GLU A 260 -17.72 19.86 -5.64
N THR A 261 -16.67 20.08 -6.43
CA THR A 261 -16.77 20.70 -7.77
C THR A 261 -17.13 19.71 -8.87
N LEU A 262 -16.82 18.43 -8.69
CA LEU A 262 -17.03 17.37 -9.68
C LEU A 262 -17.97 16.32 -9.10
N ASP A 263 -19.29 16.51 -9.31
CA ASP A 263 -20.34 15.55 -8.93
C ASP A 263 -20.15 14.14 -9.55
N ASN A 264 -19.27 14.00 -10.55
CA ASN A 264 -19.00 12.74 -11.23
C ASN A 264 -17.72 12.08 -10.72
N ALA A 265 -17.88 11.00 -9.93
CA ALA A 265 -16.80 10.18 -9.38
C ALA A 265 -15.83 9.62 -10.46
N VAL A 266 -16.30 9.36 -11.67
CA VAL A 266 -15.45 8.86 -12.76
C VAL A 266 -14.49 9.96 -13.25
N LEU A 267 -14.97 11.20 -13.30
CA LEU A 267 -14.19 12.34 -13.77
C LEU A 267 -13.11 12.70 -12.73
N LEU A 268 -13.45 12.67 -11.44
CA LEU A 268 -12.48 12.80 -10.34
C LEU A 268 -11.37 11.74 -10.43
N GLN A 269 -11.74 10.47 -10.64
CA GLN A 269 -10.77 9.39 -10.77
C GLN A 269 -9.86 9.57 -11.99
N THR A 270 -10.40 10.13 -13.08
CA THR A 270 -9.61 10.42 -14.28
C THR A 270 -8.51 11.45 -14.01
N TRP A 271 -8.80 12.47 -13.19
CA TRP A 271 -7.79 13.45 -12.75
C TRP A 271 -6.70 12.81 -11.87
N ILE A 272 -7.08 11.92 -10.95
CA ILE A 272 -6.12 11.18 -10.11
C ILE A 272 -5.20 10.30 -10.98
N ILE A 273 -5.77 9.56 -11.93
CA ILE A 273 -5.01 8.74 -12.88
C ILE A 273 -4.05 9.62 -13.68
N LEU A 274 -4.54 10.74 -14.20
CA LEU A 274 -3.73 11.67 -14.98
C LEU A 274 -2.54 12.21 -14.18
N ALA A 275 -2.77 12.64 -12.94
CA ALA A 275 -1.72 13.16 -12.06
C ALA A 275 -0.64 12.10 -11.76
N CYS A 276 -1.06 10.89 -11.37
CA CYS A 276 -0.15 9.77 -11.11
C CYS A 276 0.63 9.37 -12.37
N LEU A 277 -0.01 9.35 -13.55
CA LEU A 277 0.64 9.08 -14.82
C LEU A 277 1.67 10.16 -15.19
N LEU A 278 1.32 11.43 -15.06
CA LEU A 278 2.21 12.56 -15.34
C LEU A 278 3.45 12.48 -14.44
N TYR A 279 3.26 12.17 -13.15
CA TYR A 279 4.36 11.96 -12.22
C TYR A 279 5.25 10.80 -12.66
N LEU A 280 4.70 9.60 -12.92
CA LEU A 280 5.47 8.42 -13.31
C LEU A 280 6.17 8.59 -14.66
N LEU A 281 5.53 9.25 -15.62
CA LEU A 281 6.11 9.62 -16.92
C LEU A 281 7.29 10.56 -16.74
N GLY A 282 7.09 11.64 -15.99
CA GLY A 282 8.15 12.56 -15.58
C GLY A 282 9.30 11.79 -14.93
N PHE A 283 8.99 10.97 -13.93
CA PHE A 283 9.96 10.26 -13.09
C PHE A 283 10.81 9.25 -13.84
N TRP A 284 10.26 8.49 -14.80
CA TRP A 284 11.01 7.39 -15.41
C TRP A 284 11.33 7.56 -16.90
N ARG A 285 10.55 8.32 -17.68
CA ARG A 285 10.61 8.25 -19.15
C ARG A 285 11.71 9.11 -19.78
N PHE A 286 12.02 10.26 -19.18
CA PHE A 286 12.89 11.27 -19.76
C PHE A 286 14.40 11.08 -19.49
N VAL A 287 14.87 9.83 -19.38
CA VAL A 287 16.27 9.49 -19.06
C VAL A 287 17.27 10.20 -19.98
N HIS A 288 16.99 10.29 -21.28
CA HIS A 288 17.92 10.93 -22.22
C HIS A 288 18.11 12.43 -21.96
N MET A 289 17.03 13.16 -21.65
CA MET A 289 17.13 14.58 -21.30
C MET A 289 17.94 14.78 -20.02
N ARG A 290 17.77 13.89 -19.04
CA ARG A 290 18.57 13.86 -17.81
C ARG A 290 20.04 13.60 -18.09
N ASP A 291 20.35 12.66 -18.97
CA ASP A 291 21.73 12.35 -19.36
C ASP A 291 22.39 13.56 -20.06
N VAL A 292 21.64 14.31 -20.88
CA VAL A 292 22.12 15.56 -21.47
C VAL A 292 22.40 16.61 -20.39
N MET A 293 21.54 16.77 -19.39
CA MET A 293 21.78 17.66 -18.25
C MET A 293 23.03 17.26 -17.47
N ILE A 294 23.20 15.97 -17.16
CA ILE A 294 24.36 15.43 -16.46
C ILE A 294 25.66 15.68 -17.24
N ARG A 295 25.64 15.50 -18.57
CA ARG A 295 26.80 15.76 -19.44
C ARG A 295 27.16 17.25 -19.49
N LYS A 296 26.18 18.15 -19.49
CA LYS A 296 26.41 19.60 -19.55
C LYS A 296 26.84 20.23 -18.23
N LEU A 297 26.22 19.82 -17.11
CA LEU A 297 26.39 20.47 -15.80
C LEU A 297 27.31 19.73 -14.83
N THR A 298 27.72 18.50 -15.16
CA THR A 298 28.21 17.45 -14.23
C THR A 298 27.08 16.83 -13.40
N SER A 299 27.25 15.56 -13.02
CA SER A 299 26.25 14.78 -12.28
C SER A 299 25.81 15.41 -10.96
N ARG A 300 26.76 15.98 -10.19
CA ARG A 300 26.48 16.59 -8.89
C ARG A 300 25.68 17.87 -9.01
N LEU A 301 26.13 18.78 -9.88
CA LEU A 301 25.45 20.05 -10.10
C LEU A 301 24.07 19.82 -10.72
N ALA A 302 23.94 18.85 -11.64
CA ALA A 302 22.67 18.50 -12.25
C ALA A 302 21.64 18.04 -11.19
N VAL A 303 22.04 17.24 -10.20
CA VAL A 303 21.15 16.85 -9.09
C VAL A 303 20.77 18.06 -8.24
N ILE A 304 21.72 18.89 -7.83
CA ILE A 304 21.45 20.06 -6.97
C ILE A 304 20.51 21.04 -7.66
N VAL A 305 20.79 21.40 -8.91
CA VAL A 305 19.93 22.29 -9.70
C VAL A 305 18.54 21.68 -9.85
N SER A 306 18.44 20.37 -10.07
CA SER A 306 17.15 19.70 -10.19
C SER A 306 16.36 19.71 -8.87
N VAL A 307 17.03 19.50 -7.73
CA VAL A 307 16.41 19.57 -6.39
C VAL A 307 15.95 20.99 -6.07
N VAL A 308 16.74 22.01 -6.39
CA VAL A 308 16.36 23.42 -6.17
C VAL A 308 15.14 23.80 -7.02
N ILE A 309 15.13 23.44 -8.30
CA ILE A 309 13.97 23.70 -9.16
C ILE A 309 12.75 22.90 -8.68
N ALA A 310 12.94 21.64 -8.27
CA ALA A 310 11.86 20.81 -7.75
C ALA A 310 11.26 21.42 -6.48
N PHE A 311 12.09 21.94 -5.58
CA PHE A 311 11.64 22.66 -4.39
C PHE A 311 10.77 23.86 -4.74
N VAL A 312 11.20 24.69 -5.69
CA VAL A 312 10.41 25.86 -6.12
C VAL A 312 9.06 25.44 -6.71
N LEU A 313 9.03 24.38 -7.54
CA LEU A 313 7.78 23.87 -8.10
C LEU A 313 6.87 23.26 -7.03
N LEU A 314 7.41 22.49 -6.10
CA LEU A 314 6.67 21.90 -4.98
C LEU A 314 6.08 22.98 -4.07
N LEU A 315 6.86 24.02 -3.77
CA LEU A 315 6.43 25.17 -2.98
C LEU A 315 5.35 25.98 -3.72
N LEU A 316 5.48 26.16 -5.03
CA LEU A 316 4.48 26.84 -5.86
C LEU A 316 3.15 26.08 -5.90
N CYS A 317 3.18 24.75 -6.04
CA CYS A 317 1.98 23.92 -5.95
C CYS A 317 1.32 24.03 -4.58
N GLY A 318 2.12 23.99 -3.50
CA GLY A 318 1.60 24.10 -2.14
C GLY A 318 1.05 25.48 -1.77
N LEU A 319 1.62 26.57 -2.29
CA LEU A 319 1.18 27.94 -1.99
C LEU A 319 -0.07 28.36 -2.77
N ILE A 320 -0.16 27.98 -4.05
CA ILE A 320 -1.28 28.36 -4.90
C ILE A 320 -2.52 27.51 -4.59
N ASP A 321 -2.30 26.28 -4.12
CA ASP A 321 -3.33 25.32 -3.71
C ASP A 321 -4.44 25.13 -4.77
N ASN A 322 -4.04 25.12 -6.04
CA ASN A 322 -4.95 24.90 -7.16
C ASN A 322 -4.83 23.45 -7.65
N PRO A 323 -5.91 22.65 -7.66
CA PRO A 323 -5.84 21.23 -7.99
C PRO A 323 -5.40 20.97 -9.44
N TYR A 324 -5.86 21.79 -10.39
CA TYR A 324 -5.49 21.65 -11.80
C TYR A 324 -4.01 21.97 -12.02
N LEU A 325 -3.51 23.04 -11.41
CA LEU A 325 -2.08 23.39 -11.46
C LEU A 325 -1.24 22.25 -10.89
N THR A 326 -1.64 21.71 -9.73
CA THR A 326 -0.96 20.60 -9.07
C THR A 326 -0.89 19.35 -9.97
N VAL A 327 -1.93 19.04 -10.74
CA VAL A 327 -1.93 17.93 -11.71
C VAL A 327 -0.89 18.17 -12.82
N PHE A 328 -0.94 19.32 -13.49
CA PHE A 328 -0.04 19.59 -14.62
C PHE A 328 1.43 19.72 -14.19
N MET A 329 1.67 20.23 -12.98
CA MET A 329 3.02 20.34 -12.42
C MET A 329 3.64 18.98 -12.02
N GLN A 330 2.86 17.89 -11.97
CA GLN A 330 3.41 16.56 -11.66
C GLN A 330 4.44 16.07 -12.67
N LEU A 331 4.30 16.42 -13.95
CA LEU A 331 5.27 16.01 -14.98
C LEU A 331 6.64 16.67 -14.78
N PRO A 332 6.76 18.00 -14.66
CA PRO A 332 8.05 18.64 -14.39
C PRO A 332 8.60 18.30 -13.01
N ILE A 333 7.74 18.18 -11.97
CA ILE A 333 8.18 17.72 -10.64
C ILE A 333 8.76 16.30 -10.74
N GLY A 334 8.02 15.35 -11.31
CA GLY A 334 8.50 13.97 -11.51
C GLY A 334 9.80 13.93 -12.34
N PHE A 335 9.91 14.77 -13.38
CA PHE A 335 11.14 14.89 -14.17
C PHE A 335 12.36 15.24 -13.32
N LEU A 336 12.24 16.25 -12.46
CA LEU A 336 13.33 16.73 -11.62
C LEU A 336 13.64 15.74 -10.49
N LEU A 337 12.61 15.19 -9.84
CA LEU A 337 12.78 14.22 -8.77
C LEU A 337 13.44 12.92 -9.25
N GLY A 338 13.11 12.44 -10.44
CA GLY A 338 13.77 11.24 -10.98
C GLY A 338 15.25 11.46 -11.37
N MET A 339 15.78 12.69 -11.31
CA MET A 339 17.24 12.93 -11.44
C MET A 339 18.04 12.31 -10.31
N THR A 340 17.50 12.27 -9.08
CA THR A 340 18.17 11.67 -7.92
C THR A 340 18.34 10.16 -8.11
N PHE A 341 17.31 9.48 -8.63
CA PHE A 341 17.37 8.05 -8.94
C PHE A 341 18.29 7.73 -10.14
N GLN A 342 18.28 8.58 -11.17
CA GLN A 342 19.23 8.44 -12.28
C GLN A 342 20.67 8.65 -11.78
N PHE A 343 20.91 9.60 -10.90
CA PHE A 343 22.21 9.79 -10.24
C PHE A 343 22.64 8.58 -9.42
N GLN A 344 21.76 8.02 -8.57
CA GLN A 344 22.07 6.82 -7.79
C GLN A 344 22.50 5.65 -8.67
N ARG A 345 21.85 5.50 -9.84
CA ARG A 345 22.22 4.49 -10.84
C ARG A 345 23.61 4.78 -11.40
N GLU A 346 23.87 5.99 -11.89
CA GLU A 346 25.18 6.35 -12.45
C GLU A 346 26.30 6.18 -11.42
N TYR A 347 26.03 6.57 -10.17
CA TYR A 347 26.96 6.42 -9.07
C TYR A 347 27.27 4.96 -8.77
N ARG A 348 26.26 4.08 -8.77
CA ARG A 348 26.45 2.63 -8.65
C ARG A 348 27.31 2.06 -9.77
N LEU A 349 27.04 2.45 -11.02
CA LEU A 349 27.78 1.96 -12.18
C LEU A 349 29.22 2.44 -12.19
N HIS A 350 29.46 3.67 -11.75
CA HIS A 350 30.81 4.16 -11.59
C HIS A 350 31.56 3.39 -10.49
N ALA A 351 30.93 3.23 -9.32
CA ALA A 351 31.51 2.54 -8.19
C ALA A 351 31.82 1.08 -8.49
N SER A 352 30.99 0.37 -9.26
CA SER A 352 31.28 -1.01 -9.65
C SER A 352 32.45 -1.15 -10.64
N ARG A 353 32.70 -0.13 -11.46
CA ARG A 353 33.83 -0.10 -12.40
C ARG A 353 35.19 0.12 -11.73
N THR A 354 35.23 0.52 -10.47
CA THR A 354 36.51 0.68 -9.76
C THR A 354 37.17 -0.67 -9.43
N GLY A 355 36.45 -1.79 -9.57
CA GLY A 355 37.00 -3.14 -9.42
C GLY A 355 37.34 -3.54 -7.98
N GLN A 356 36.92 -2.75 -6.98
CA GLN A 356 37.26 -3.02 -5.59
C GLN A 356 36.45 -4.19 -5.03
N ALA A 357 37.13 -5.05 -4.25
CA ALA A 357 36.50 -6.10 -3.47
C ALA A 357 35.35 -5.51 -2.62
N ASP A 358 34.24 -6.24 -2.52
CA ASP A 358 32.98 -5.83 -1.88
C ASP A 358 32.09 -4.79 -2.60
N PHE A 359 32.56 -4.12 -3.65
CA PHE A 359 31.77 -3.10 -4.39
C PHE A 359 31.22 -3.61 -5.73
N SER A 360 30.66 -4.82 -5.75
CA SER A 360 29.98 -5.33 -6.94
C SER A 360 28.67 -4.58 -7.21
N GLU A 361 28.29 -4.43 -8.49
CA GLU A 361 27.04 -3.74 -8.86
C GLU A 361 25.82 -4.34 -8.15
N ARG A 362 25.77 -5.68 -8.05
CA ARG A 362 24.69 -6.40 -7.35
C ARG A 362 24.60 -6.03 -5.87
N ARG A 363 25.73 -5.97 -5.16
CA ARG A 363 25.76 -5.66 -3.74
C ARG A 363 25.39 -4.20 -3.47
N ILE A 364 25.90 -3.28 -4.28
CA ILE A 364 25.52 -1.86 -4.19
C ILE A 364 24.03 -1.68 -4.47
N HIS A 365 23.49 -2.35 -5.49
CA HIS A 365 22.07 -2.28 -5.81
C HIS A 365 21.18 -2.81 -4.69
N GLN A 366 21.57 -3.92 -4.05
CA GLN A 366 20.86 -4.46 -2.88
C GLN A 366 20.81 -3.44 -1.73
N VAL A 367 21.95 -2.82 -1.42
CA VAL A 367 22.02 -1.82 -0.34
C VAL A 367 21.19 -0.57 -0.66
N GLN A 368 21.24 -0.09 -1.91
CA GLN A 368 20.40 1.01 -2.39
C GLN A 368 18.92 0.64 -2.35
N TYR A 369 18.54 -0.58 -2.74
CA TYR A 369 17.16 -1.03 -2.70
C TYR A 369 16.62 -1.06 -1.27
N THR A 370 17.36 -1.62 -0.32
CA THR A 370 16.96 -1.60 1.10
C THR A 370 16.78 -0.16 1.58
N GLY A 371 17.69 0.75 1.23
CA GLY A 371 17.56 2.19 1.54
C GLY A 371 16.30 2.81 0.92
N ASN A 372 16.09 2.61 -0.38
CA ASN A 372 14.94 3.14 -1.13
C ASN A 372 13.62 2.66 -0.53
N VAL A 373 13.51 1.37 -0.24
CA VAL A 373 12.28 0.76 0.29
C VAL A 373 11.97 1.25 1.71
N LEU A 374 12.98 1.35 2.59
CA LEU A 374 12.82 1.93 3.93
C LEU A 374 12.48 3.43 3.88
N GLY A 375 13.04 4.17 2.93
CA GLY A 375 12.72 5.59 2.81
C GLY A 375 11.32 5.81 2.23
N MET A 376 10.86 4.98 1.29
CA MET A 376 9.47 5.05 0.81
C MET A 376 8.46 4.77 1.94
N SER A 377 8.73 3.79 2.81
CA SER A 377 7.84 3.49 3.93
C SER A 377 7.80 4.63 4.95
N VAL A 378 8.95 5.18 5.34
CA VAL A 378 9.02 6.37 6.23
C VAL A 378 8.34 7.58 5.59
N GLY A 379 8.56 7.80 4.29
CA GLY A 379 7.95 8.89 3.53
C GLY A 379 6.42 8.81 3.54
N ALA A 380 5.84 7.62 3.39
CA ALA A 380 4.39 7.41 3.45
C ALA A 380 3.79 7.81 4.82
N VAL A 381 4.51 7.56 5.92
CA VAL A 381 4.06 7.86 7.30
C VAL A 381 4.01 9.36 7.50
N ILE A 382 5.12 10.03 7.20
CA ILE A 382 5.27 11.47 7.34
C ILE A 382 4.23 12.17 6.47
N CYS A 383 4.08 11.72 5.22
CA CYS A 383 3.08 12.20 4.29
C CYS A 383 1.66 12.11 4.86
N GLY A 384 1.23 10.92 5.31
CA GLY A 384 -0.12 10.72 5.83
C GLY A 384 -0.43 11.59 7.04
N ILE A 385 0.49 11.66 8.02
CA ILE A 385 0.29 12.44 9.24
C ILE A 385 0.27 13.94 8.95
N LEU A 386 1.22 14.43 8.14
CA LEU A 386 1.30 15.85 7.84
C LEU A 386 0.12 16.30 6.99
N TYR A 387 -0.34 15.48 6.04
CA TYR A 387 -1.49 15.81 5.21
C TYR A 387 -2.76 15.95 6.05
N GLU A 388 -3.07 14.94 6.87
CA GLU A 388 -4.28 14.92 7.70
C GLU A 388 -4.33 16.05 8.76
N ARG A 389 -3.18 16.61 9.14
CA ARG A 389 -3.09 17.64 10.20
C ARG A 389 -2.82 19.04 9.68
N PHE A 390 -2.04 19.17 8.62
CA PHE A 390 -1.48 20.44 8.17
C PHE A 390 -1.60 20.65 6.65
N GLY A 391 -2.28 19.76 5.92
CA GLY A 391 -2.58 19.89 4.50
C GLY A 391 -1.39 19.67 3.56
N LEU A 392 -1.64 19.89 2.25
CA LEU A 392 -0.69 19.62 1.17
C LEU A 392 0.62 20.41 1.30
N PHE A 393 0.55 21.71 1.60
CA PHE A 393 1.71 22.59 1.68
C PHE A 393 2.81 22.03 2.59
N THR A 394 2.43 21.56 3.78
CA THR A 394 3.36 21.03 4.78
C THR A 394 4.05 19.75 4.29
N VAL A 395 3.31 18.88 3.59
CA VAL A 395 3.87 17.65 2.99
C VAL A 395 4.93 17.99 1.94
N LEU A 396 4.64 18.92 1.03
CA LEU A 396 5.55 19.30 -0.05
C LEU A 396 6.80 20.02 0.47
N MET A 397 6.66 20.84 1.52
CA MET A 397 7.78 21.48 2.22
C MET A 397 8.72 20.45 2.86
N VAL A 398 8.16 19.48 3.59
CA VAL A 398 8.95 18.44 4.26
C VAL A 398 9.60 17.48 3.25
N SER A 399 8.88 17.08 2.20
CA SER A 399 9.43 16.33 1.07
C SER A 399 10.67 17.03 0.50
N SER A 400 10.58 18.34 0.28
CA SER A 400 11.69 19.14 -0.24
C SER A 400 12.88 19.23 0.71
N PHE A 401 12.64 19.33 2.02
CA PHE A 401 13.70 19.31 3.02
C PHE A 401 14.52 18.01 2.95
N PHE A 402 13.87 16.85 2.84
CA PHE A 402 14.57 15.57 2.66
C PHE A 402 15.40 15.52 1.37
N LEU A 403 14.91 16.12 0.29
CA LEU A 403 15.66 16.22 -0.97
C LEU A 403 16.86 17.17 -0.87
N PHE A 404 16.76 18.27 -0.11
CA PHE A 404 17.92 19.12 0.18
C PHE A 404 18.99 18.37 0.97
N VAL A 405 18.58 17.57 1.97
CA VAL A 405 19.49 16.71 2.71
C VAL A 405 20.19 15.73 1.76
N ASP A 406 19.48 15.11 0.82
CA ASP A 406 20.07 14.26 -0.23
C ASP A 406 21.06 15.04 -1.11
N ALA A 407 20.70 16.24 -1.58
CA ALA A 407 21.59 17.07 -2.39
C ALA A 407 22.90 17.45 -1.66
N ILE A 408 22.83 17.77 -0.36
CA ILE A 408 24.00 18.03 0.49
C ILE A 408 24.86 16.77 0.63
N GLN A 409 24.24 15.61 0.86
CA GLN A 409 24.96 14.33 0.91
C GLN A 409 25.68 14.02 -0.40
N VAL A 410 25.03 14.26 -1.54
CA VAL A 410 25.64 14.08 -2.86
C VAL A 410 26.84 15.01 -3.04
N LEU A 411 26.74 16.27 -2.62
CA LEU A 411 27.83 17.24 -2.73
C LEU A 411 29.03 16.87 -1.84
N TYR A 412 28.76 16.37 -0.62
CA TYR A 412 29.80 16.04 0.36
C TYR A 412 30.47 14.69 0.06
N PHE A 413 29.68 13.64 -0.20
CA PHE A 413 30.20 12.28 -0.34
C PHE A 413 30.71 11.96 -1.75
N VAL A 414 30.12 12.55 -2.79
CA VAL A 414 30.48 12.22 -4.17
C VAL A 414 31.43 13.28 -4.73
N ARG A 415 32.65 12.88 -5.10
CA ARG A 415 33.65 13.79 -5.68
C ARG A 415 33.67 13.82 -7.21
N HIS A 416 33.40 12.68 -7.85
CA HIS A 416 33.34 12.58 -9.30
C HIS A 416 32.43 11.42 -9.71
N CYS A 417 31.52 11.67 -10.66
CA CYS A 417 30.66 10.64 -11.23
C CYS A 417 30.38 10.95 -12.71
N PRO A 418 31.16 10.37 -13.64
CA PRO A 418 30.95 10.59 -15.06
C PRO A 418 29.69 9.83 -15.53
N PRO A 419 28.96 10.37 -16.52
CA PRO A 419 27.80 9.68 -17.09
C PRO A 419 28.22 8.40 -17.82
N SER A 420 27.40 7.36 -17.71
CA SER A 420 27.57 6.13 -18.47
C SER A 420 27.25 6.34 -19.96
N ASN A 421 28.13 5.81 -20.82
CA ASN A 421 27.91 5.75 -22.26
C ASN A 421 27.10 4.50 -22.60
N GLU A 422 25.80 4.48 -22.27
CA GLU A 422 24.90 3.45 -22.75
C GLU A 422 24.29 3.83 -24.12
N PRO A 423 24.16 2.87 -25.06
CA PRO A 423 23.63 3.13 -26.39
C PRO A 423 22.12 3.44 -26.35
N ILE A 424 21.70 4.39 -27.18
CA ILE A 424 20.29 4.78 -27.29
C ILE A 424 19.50 3.64 -27.94
N VAL A 425 18.52 3.11 -27.21
CA VAL A 425 17.63 2.07 -27.73
C VAL A 425 16.46 2.71 -28.46
N ARG A 426 16.55 2.75 -29.79
CA ARG A 426 15.40 3.12 -30.65
C ARG A 426 14.25 2.12 -30.46
N LEU A 427 13.00 2.57 -30.56
CA LEU A 427 11.80 1.70 -30.42
C LEU A 427 11.88 0.40 -31.23
N PRO A 428 12.37 0.39 -32.50
CA PRO A 428 12.47 -0.84 -33.28
C PRO A 428 13.39 -1.90 -32.66
N ASN A 429 14.52 -1.48 -32.07
CA ASN A 429 15.45 -2.39 -31.39
C ASN A 429 14.85 -2.94 -30.09
N TYR A 430 14.00 -2.17 -29.42
CA TYR A 430 13.25 -2.60 -28.25
C TYR A 430 12.18 -3.65 -28.62
N PHE A 431 11.36 -3.39 -29.64
CA PHE A 431 10.37 -4.36 -30.11
C PHE A 431 11.01 -5.63 -30.66
N TYR A 432 12.16 -5.53 -31.32
CA TYR A 432 12.90 -6.70 -31.77
C TYR A 432 13.40 -7.56 -30.59
N ALA A 433 13.89 -6.95 -29.51
CA ALA A 433 14.30 -7.69 -28.32
C ALA A 433 13.12 -8.36 -27.59
N LEU A 434 11.92 -7.79 -27.72
CA LEU A 434 10.66 -8.38 -27.25
C LEU A 434 10.10 -9.47 -28.18
N LYS A 435 10.46 -9.46 -29.47
CA LYS A 435 10.02 -10.47 -30.45
C LYS A 435 10.60 -11.86 -30.19
N ASN A 436 11.73 -11.94 -29.50
CA ASN A 436 12.30 -13.24 -29.12
C ASN A 436 11.46 -13.89 -28.03
N SER A 437 10.99 -15.13 -28.29
CA SER A 437 10.05 -15.84 -27.42
C SER A 437 10.57 -16.09 -26.01
N LYS A 438 11.90 -16.20 -25.79
CA LYS A 438 12.47 -16.42 -24.45
C LYS A 438 12.75 -15.12 -23.70
N SER A 439 13.49 -14.19 -24.33
CA SER A 439 13.86 -12.93 -23.67
C SER A 439 12.67 -11.97 -23.54
N GLY A 440 11.83 -11.86 -24.57
CA GLY A 440 10.63 -11.02 -24.51
C GLY A 440 9.66 -11.48 -23.44
N THR A 441 9.35 -12.77 -23.42
CA THR A 441 8.44 -13.36 -22.43
C THR A 441 8.98 -13.21 -21.01
N PHE A 442 10.28 -13.42 -20.77
CA PHE A 442 10.88 -13.15 -19.44
C PHE A 442 10.68 -11.69 -18.98
N ALA A 443 10.94 -10.72 -19.87
CA ALA A 443 10.79 -9.31 -19.51
C ALA A 443 9.33 -8.97 -19.14
N TRP A 444 8.37 -9.51 -19.90
CA TRP A 444 6.93 -9.31 -19.69
C TRP A 444 6.34 -10.11 -18.51
N SER A 445 6.85 -11.31 -18.23
CA SER A 445 6.32 -12.15 -17.14
C SER A 445 6.91 -11.84 -15.78
N THR A 446 8.08 -11.21 -15.77
CA THR A 446 8.89 -11.13 -14.55
C THR A 446 9.18 -9.69 -14.20
N VAL A 447 9.69 -8.86 -15.12
CA VAL A 447 10.04 -7.47 -14.79
C VAL A 447 8.84 -6.52 -14.88
N PHE A 448 7.95 -6.74 -15.85
CA PHE A 448 6.72 -5.94 -15.98
C PHE A 448 5.78 -6.07 -14.76
N PRO A 449 5.53 -7.25 -14.17
CA PRO A 449 4.71 -7.37 -12.97
C PRO A 449 5.31 -6.70 -11.73
N MET A 450 6.64 -6.55 -11.63
CA MET A 450 7.25 -5.74 -10.57
C MET A 450 6.86 -4.27 -10.68
N GLY A 451 6.75 -3.75 -11.91
CA GLY A 451 6.23 -2.42 -12.18
C GLY A 451 4.76 -2.29 -11.76
N LEU A 452 3.93 -3.29 -12.08
CA LEU A 452 2.54 -3.34 -11.62
C LEU A 452 2.45 -3.33 -10.09
N GLN A 453 3.29 -4.10 -9.40
CA GLN A 453 3.36 -4.10 -7.94
C GLN A 453 3.72 -2.72 -7.38
N LEU A 454 4.69 -2.03 -7.98
CA LEU A 454 5.04 -0.66 -7.56
C LEU A 454 3.80 0.26 -7.62
N SER A 455 3.03 0.21 -8.70
CA SER A 455 1.81 1.03 -8.83
C SER A 455 0.69 0.58 -7.93
N PHE A 456 0.60 -0.71 -7.61
CA PHE A 456 -0.31 -1.17 -6.56
C PHE A 456 0.03 -0.53 -5.21
N PHE A 457 1.32 -0.51 -4.84
CA PHE A 457 1.74 0.14 -3.60
C PHE A 457 1.53 1.65 -3.64
N LEU A 458 2.03 2.35 -4.66
CA LEU A 458 2.10 3.82 -4.69
C LEU A 458 0.83 4.53 -5.18
N VAL A 459 -0.03 3.85 -5.94
CA VAL A 459 -1.25 4.45 -6.52
C VAL A 459 -2.50 3.79 -5.95
N PHE A 460 -2.60 2.46 -6.00
CA PHE A 460 -3.83 1.77 -5.58
C PHE A 460 -4.10 1.88 -4.08
N ILE A 461 -3.11 1.55 -3.23
CA ILE A 461 -3.31 1.50 -1.78
C ILE A 461 -3.70 2.87 -1.20
N PRO A 462 -2.98 3.98 -1.46
CA PRO A 462 -3.35 5.30 -0.97
C PRO A 462 -4.79 5.69 -1.33
N ASP A 463 -5.13 5.51 -2.60
CA ASP A 463 -6.45 5.84 -3.14
C ASP A 463 -7.57 4.95 -2.57
N TYR A 464 -7.29 3.66 -2.37
CA TYR A 464 -8.23 2.68 -1.81
C TYR A 464 -8.50 2.89 -0.31
N LEU A 465 -7.48 3.24 0.49
CA LEU A 465 -7.65 3.39 1.94
C LEU A 465 -8.61 4.51 2.29
N GLU A 466 -8.53 5.62 1.58
CA GLU A 466 -9.44 6.74 1.72
C GLU A 466 -10.89 6.36 1.37
N LYS A 467 -11.08 5.54 0.33
CA LYS A 467 -12.39 4.99 -0.04
C LYS A 467 -13.00 4.12 1.07
N VAL A 468 -12.16 3.47 1.88
CA VAL A 468 -12.57 2.67 3.06
C VAL A 468 -12.58 3.51 4.35
N ARG A 469 -12.35 4.83 4.26
CA ARG A 469 -12.26 5.78 5.38
C ARG A 469 -11.20 5.39 6.42
N ILE A 470 -10.04 4.96 5.94
CA ILE A 470 -8.87 4.65 6.76
C ILE A 470 -7.83 5.75 6.54
N SER A 471 -7.20 6.19 7.64
CA SER A 471 -6.11 7.18 7.59
C SER A 471 -5.04 6.81 6.58
N LEU A 472 -4.60 7.80 5.79
CA LEU A 472 -3.53 7.66 4.79
C LEU A 472 -2.22 7.23 5.46
N ALA A 473 -2.01 7.61 6.73
CA ALA A 473 -0.83 7.21 7.50
C ALA A 473 -0.73 5.68 7.67
N THR A 474 -1.83 4.93 7.50
CA THR A 474 -1.80 3.46 7.53
C THR A 474 -1.14 2.82 6.29
N CYS A 475 -0.98 3.55 5.17
CA CYS A 475 -0.19 3.10 4.01
C CYS A 475 1.20 2.58 4.42
N ALA A 476 1.79 3.27 5.38
CA ALA A 476 3.07 2.96 5.98
C ALA A 476 3.18 1.52 6.48
N PHE A 477 2.14 1.04 7.17
CA PHE A 477 2.11 -0.30 7.74
C PHE A 477 2.20 -1.34 6.62
N TYR A 478 1.44 -1.15 5.54
CA TYR A 478 1.48 -2.03 4.38
C TYR A 478 2.86 -2.00 3.71
N TYR A 479 3.48 -0.83 3.57
CA TYR A 479 4.80 -0.74 2.95
C TYR A 479 5.86 -1.41 3.82
N MET A 480 5.86 -1.12 5.13
CA MET A 480 6.73 -1.75 6.12
C MET A 480 6.58 -3.27 6.12
N LEU A 481 5.36 -3.77 6.07
CA LEU A 481 5.09 -5.20 6.00
C LEU A 481 5.66 -5.82 4.72
N ALA A 482 5.50 -5.17 3.58
CA ALA A 482 6.14 -5.59 2.33
C ALA A 482 7.66 -5.65 2.47
N VAL A 483 8.28 -4.65 3.13
CA VAL A 483 9.73 -4.64 3.41
C VAL A 483 10.15 -5.81 4.28
N VAL A 484 9.46 -6.04 5.40
CA VAL A 484 9.80 -7.13 6.34
C VAL A 484 9.68 -8.47 5.63
N CYS A 485 8.62 -8.69 4.87
CA CYS A 485 8.45 -9.93 4.10
C CYS A 485 9.53 -10.09 3.02
N GLY A 486 9.77 -9.07 2.20
CA GLY A 486 10.70 -9.14 1.08
C GLY A 486 12.18 -9.13 1.47
N GLU A 487 12.57 -8.30 2.44
CA GLU A 487 13.98 -8.07 2.78
C GLU A 487 14.47 -8.88 3.98
N LEU A 488 13.61 -9.18 4.96
CA LEU A 488 14.00 -9.96 6.14
C LEU A 488 13.64 -11.43 5.95
N ILE A 489 12.35 -11.73 5.85
CA ILE A 489 11.83 -13.11 5.84
C ILE A 489 12.37 -13.86 4.62
N MET A 490 12.18 -13.31 3.42
CA MET A 490 12.65 -14.00 2.21
C MET A 490 14.17 -14.14 2.14
N LYS A 491 14.96 -13.18 2.63
CA LYS A 491 16.42 -13.34 2.66
C LYS A 491 16.84 -14.47 3.59
N ILE A 492 16.23 -14.58 4.77
CA ILE A 492 16.48 -15.69 5.69
C ILE A 492 16.11 -17.02 5.02
N LEU A 493 14.93 -17.10 4.40
CA LEU A 493 14.49 -18.30 3.68
C LEU A 493 15.44 -18.68 2.54
N ILE A 494 15.90 -17.72 1.75
CA ILE A 494 16.83 -18.00 0.64
C ILE A 494 18.19 -18.50 1.16
N ILE A 495 18.67 -17.97 2.29
CA ILE A 495 19.92 -18.44 2.93
C ILE A 495 19.73 -19.86 3.48
N TRP A 496 18.59 -20.14 4.11
CA TRP A 496 18.34 -21.44 4.76
C TRP A 496 18.04 -22.55 3.76
N PHE A 497 17.48 -22.21 2.59
CA PHE A 497 17.09 -23.15 1.54
C PHE A 497 17.77 -22.84 0.21
N GLU A 498 19.07 -22.54 0.23
CA GLU A 498 19.82 -22.09 -0.96
C GLU A 498 19.70 -23.07 -2.14
N ASP A 499 19.75 -24.37 -1.87
CA ASP A 499 19.65 -25.45 -2.86
C ASP A 499 18.26 -25.51 -3.54
N PHE A 500 17.20 -25.12 -2.84
CA PHE A 500 15.83 -25.13 -3.36
C PHE A 500 15.59 -23.95 -4.31
N PHE A 501 16.23 -22.82 -4.04
CA PHE A 501 15.99 -21.56 -4.75
C PHE A 501 16.88 -21.43 -6.01
N SER A 502 16.71 -22.32 -6.98
CA SER A 502 17.25 -22.12 -8.34
C SER A 502 16.60 -20.90 -9.04
N HIS A 503 17.25 -20.31 -10.05
CA HIS A 503 16.69 -19.18 -10.80
C HIS A 503 15.28 -19.46 -11.36
N LYS A 504 15.05 -20.69 -11.86
CA LYS A 504 13.74 -21.12 -12.37
C LYS A 504 12.70 -21.18 -11.25
N ALA A 505 13.04 -21.83 -10.13
CA ALA A 505 12.14 -21.96 -8.98
C ALA A 505 11.74 -20.58 -8.41
N ARG A 506 12.69 -19.64 -8.33
CA ARG A 506 12.42 -18.26 -7.90
C ARG A 506 11.39 -17.58 -8.80
N ILE A 507 11.57 -17.63 -10.12
CA ILE A 507 10.67 -16.97 -11.07
C ILE A 507 9.25 -17.55 -10.98
N THR A 508 9.12 -18.88 -10.88
CA THR A 508 7.82 -19.54 -10.74
C THR A 508 7.14 -19.18 -9.42
N LEU A 509 7.88 -19.20 -8.30
CA LEU A 509 7.36 -18.80 -7.00
C LEU A 509 6.96 -17.31 -6.96
N CYS A 510 7.73 -16.43 -7.60
CA CYS A 510 7.35 -15.02 -7.75
C CYS A 510 6.00 -14.86 -8.43
N ALA A 511 5.78 -15.58 -9.54
CA ALA A 511 4.54 -15.55 -10.31
C ALA A 511 3.35 -16.08 -9.50
N ILE A 512 3.54 -17.19 -8.78
CA ILE A 512 2.49 -17.78 -7.92
C ILE A 512 2.13 -16.83 -6.78
N LEU A 513 3.13 -16.36 -6.01
CA LEU A 513 2.90 -15.49 -4.85
C LEU A 513 2.26 -14.16 -5.26
N SER A 514 2.73 -13.55 -6.36
CA SER A 514 2.14 -12.29 -6.84
C SER A 514 0.69 -12.46 -7.26
N SER A 515 0.38 -13.53 -7.99
CA SER A 515 -0.98 -13.82 -8.45
C SER A 515 -1.92 -14.14 -7.29
N ILE A 516 -1.48 -14.94 -6.32
CA ILE A 516 -2.24 -15.23 -5.10
C ILE A 516 -2.50 -13.94 -4.32
N GLY A 517 -1.50 -13.07 -4.18
CA GLY A 517 -1.64 -11.80 -3.49
C GLY A 517 -2.78 -10.94 -4.06
N TYR A 518 -2.82 -10.78 -5.39
CA TYR A 518 -3.90 -10.04 -6.04
C TYR A 518 -5.25 -10.76 -5.98
N LEU A 519 -5.27 -12.09 -6.17
CA LEU A 519 -6.50 -12.88 -6.15
C LEU A 519 -7.17 -12.87 -4.77
N VAL A 520 -6.39 -13.01 -3.69
CA VAL A 520 -6.88 -12.97 -2.31
C VAL A 520 -7.58 -11.65 -2.02
N PHE A 521 -6.98 -10.52 -2.43
CA PHE A 521 -7.63 -9.22 -2.30
C PHE A 521 -8.89 -9.11 -3.15
N ALA A 522 -8.83 -9.59 -4.39
CA ALA A 522 -9.93 -9.53 -5.34
C ALA A 522 -11.16 -10.33 -4.87
N LEU A 523 -10.97 -11.42 -4.12
CA LEU A 523 -12.07 -12.24 -3.60
C LEU A 523 -12.82 -11.53 -2.47
N SER A 524 -12.12 -10.81 -1.60
CA SER A 524 -12.67 -10.11 -0.45
C SER A 524 -11.93 -8.78 -0.19
N PRO A 525 -12.26 -7.72 -0.95
CA PRO A 525 -11.57 -6.43 -0.84
C PRO A 525 -11.90 -5.78 0.50
N SER A 526 -10.96 -5.89 1.45
CA SER A 526 -11.04 -5.28 2.77
C SER A 526 -9.64 -4.90 3.24
N ALA A 527 -9.54 -3.93 4.14
CA ALA A 527 -8.25 -3.49 4.68
C ALA A 527 -7.49 -4.60 5.44
N LYS A 528 -8.21 -5.58 6.01
CA LYS A 528 -7.63 -6.76 6.68
C LYS A 528 -7.05 -7.73 5.66
N VAL A 529 -7.77 -8.00 4.58
CA VAL A 529 -7.30 -8.89 3.51
C VAL A 529 -6.14 -8.24 2.73
N LEU A 530 -6.12 -6.91 2.63
CA LEU A 530 -4.99 -6.16 2.06
C LEU A 530 -3.67 -6.47 2.78
N VAL A 531 -3.69 -6.71 4.10
CA VAL A 531 -2.50 -7.14 4.86
C VAL A 531 -1.95 -8.45 4.29
N ILE A 532 -2.82 -9.44 4.07
CA ILE A 532 -2.45 -10.76 3.53
C ILE A 532 -1.88 -10.62 2.12
N SER A 533 -2.55 -9.83 1.28
CA SER A 533 -2.10 -9.56 -0.08
C SER A 533 -0.73 -8.91 -0.12
N VAL A 534 -0.49 -7.93 0.75
CA VAL A 534 0.79 -7.23 0.88
C VAL A 534 1.90 -8.17 1.34
N VAL A 535 1.62 -9.13 2.23
CA VAL A 535 2.58 -10.18 2.59
C VAL A 535 3.00 -10.97 1.35
N PHE A 536 2.04 -11.49 0.57
CA PHE A 536 2.33 -12.26 -0.64
C PHE A 536 3.12 -11.45 -1.67
N LEU A 537 2.72 -10.20 -1.91
CA LEU A 537 3.44 -9.30 -2.82
C LEU A 537 4.85 -8.98 -2.31
N GLY A 538 5.04 -8.77 -1.01
CA GLY A 538 6.34 -8.55 -0.39
C GLY A 538 7.27 -9.76 -0.51
N LEU A 539 6.76 -10.97 -0.24
CA LEU A 539 7.51 -12.21 -0.44
C LEU A 539 7.90 -12.40 -1.93
N SER A 540 6.98 -12.10 -2.85
CA SER A 540 7.27 -12.12 -4.29
C SER A 540 8.41 -11.16 -4.64
N GLN A 541 8.39 -9.91 -4.15
CA GLN A 541 9.48 -8.96 -4.37
C GLN A 541 10.82 -9.43 -3.81
N GLY A 542 10.84 -10.05 -2.62
CA GLY A 542 12.06 -10.57 -2.01
C GLY A 542 12.75 -11.69 -2.81
N LEU A 543 11.98 -12.49 -3.55
CA LEU A 543 12.51 -13.54 -4.43
C LEU A 543 13.18 -12.98 -5.69
N HIS A 544 12.80 -11.78 -6.12
CA HIS A 544 13.46 -11.04 -7.19
C HIS A 544 14.82 -10.50 -6.71
N GLN A 545 15.79 -11.38 -6.50
CA GLN A 545 17.15 -10.94 -6.30
C GLN A 545 17.67 -10.29 -7.58
N PHE A 546 18.33 -9.13 -7.46
CA PHE A 546 18.90 -8.30 -8.54
C PHE A 546 19.81 -8.99 -9.58
N GLY A 547 19.98 -10.31 -9.53
CA GLY A 547 20.63 -11.13 -10.56
C GLY A 547 19.78 -11.37 -11.82
N PHE A 548 18.56 -10.83 -11.91
CA PHE A 548 17.71 -10.98 -13.10
C PHE A 548 18.27 -10.26 -14.33
N LEU A 549 19.12 -9.24 -14.14
CA LEU A 549 19.86 -8.63 -15.26
C LEU A 549 20.88 -9.61 -15.85
N ASP A 550 21.62 -10.33 -15.02
CA ASP A 550 22.63 -11.29 -15.47
C ASP A 550 21.98 -12.52 -16.07
N TYR A 551 20.88 -12.99 -15.47
CA TYR A 551 20.06 -14.04 -16.06
C TYR A 551 19.50 -13.61 -17.42
N TYR A 552 18.99 -12.39 -17.54
CA TYR A 552 18.48 -11.86 -18.81
C TYR A 552 19.55 -11.75 -19.89
N LYS A 553 20.78 -11.36 -19.53
CA LYS A 553 21.92 -11.35 -20.47
C LYS A 553 22.19 -12.75 -21.04
N SER A 554 21.96 -13.82 -20.28
CA SER A 554 22.12 -15.19 -20.81
C SER A 554 21.02 -15.59 -21.82
N LEU A 555 19.86 -14.89 -21.81
CA LEU A 555 18.73 -15.15 -22.70
C LEU A 555 18.77 -14.33 -24.00
N ILE A 556 19.55 -13.24 -24.03
CA ILE A 556 19.66 -12.32 -25.17
C ILE A 556 21.00 -12.52 -25.89
N ARG A 557 21.03 -12.28 -27.21
CA ARG A 557 22.26 -12.39 -28.00
C ARG A 557 23.35 -11.45 -27.49
N GLN A 558 24.61 -11.88 -27.61
CA GLN A 558 25.79 -11.18 -27.07
C GLN A 558 25.94 -9.73 -27.58
N ASP A 559 25.61 -9.49 -28.85
CA ASP A 559 25.60 -8.15 -29.49
C ASP A 559 24.65 -7.16 -28.79
N LYS A 560 23.66 -7.67 -28.04
CA LYS A 560 22.62 -6.86 -27.36
C LYS A 560 22.81 -6.78 -25.85
N HIS A 561 23.85 -7.39 -25.29
CA HIS A 561 24.19 -7.27 -23.88
C HIS A 561 24.30 -5.81 -23.38
N PRO A 562 24.86 -4.85 -24.16
CA PRO A 562 24.92 -3.45 -23.74
C PRO A 562 23.54 -2.79 -23.57
N ILE A 563 22.51 -3.32 -24.23
CA ILE A 563 21.15 -2.77 -24.29
C ILE A 563 20.20 -3.46 -23.28
N ALA A 564 20.61 -4.62 -22.75
CA ALA A 564 19.81 -5.47 -21.86
C ALA A 564 19.18 -4.71 -20.68
N ARG A 565 19.95 -3.84 -20.02
CA ARG A 565 19.48 -3.04 -18.87
C ARG A 565 18.36 -2.08 -19.25
N VAL A 566 18.51 -1.40 -20.39
CA VAL A 566 17.52 -0.43 -20.88
C VAL A 566 16.21 -1.14 -21.25
N ILE A 567 16.28 -2.36 -21.79
CA ILE A 567 15.08 -3.16 -22.08
C ILE A 567 14.33 -3.50 -20.80
N LEU A 568 15.02 -4.02 -19.77
CA LEU A 568 14.39 -4.37 -18.50
C LEU A 568 13.80 -3.15 -17.80
N MET A 569 14.52 -2.03 -17.79
CA MET A 569 14.04 -0.78 -17.22
C MET A 569 12.77 -0.29 -17.95
N ARG A 570 12.73 -0.36 -19.28
CA ARG A 570 11.52 -0.04 -20.05
C ARG A 570 10.35 -0.97 -19.73
N ALA A 571 10.59 -2.28 -19.57
CA ALA A 571 9.54 -3.22 -19.16
C ALA A 571 8.99 -2.88 -17.78
N PHE A 572 9.86 -2.58 -16.80
CA PHE A 572 9.47 -2.16 -15.46
C PHE A 572 8.61 -0.88 -15.49
N THR A 573 9.07 0.15 -16.21
CA THR A 573 8.35 1.43 -16.31
C THR A 573 7.02 1.31 -17.04
N GLY A 574 6.94 0.45 -18.07
CA GLY A 574 5.68 0.13 -18.74
C GLY A 574 4.69 -0.54 -17.78
N GLY A 575 5.18 -1.45 -16.93
CA GLY A 575 4.39 -2.08 -15.87
C GLY A 575 3.86 -1.05 -14.87
N ALA A 576 4.68 -0.12 -14.43
CA ALA A 576 4.25 0.93 -13.51
C ALA A 576 3.19 1.85 -14.13
N MET A 577 3.39 2.31 -15.37
CA MET A 577 2.43 3.19 -16.05
C MET A 577 1.08 2.49 -16.30
N ILE A 578 1.09 1.27 -16.86
CA ILE A 578 -0.13 0.50 -17.09
C ILE A 578 -0.81 0.18 -15.76
N GLY A 579 -0.04 -0.16 -14.73
CA GLY A 579 -0.55 -0.39 -13.39
C GLY A 579 -1.28 0.81 -12.82
N ALA A 580 -0.74 2.02 -12.97
CA ALA A 580 -1.40 3.24 -12.48
C ALA A 580 -2.77 3.45 -13.14
N VAL A 581 -2.88 3.20 -14.45
CA VAL A 581 -4.16 3.26 -15.18
C VAL A 581 -5.12 2.19 -14.68
N VAL A 582 -4.68 0.94 -14.69
CA VAL A 582 -5.54 -0.23 -14.41
C VAL A 582 -6.05 -0.22 -12.97
N PHE A 583 -5.18 0.09 -12.00
CA PHE A 583 -5.56 0.21 -10.60
C PHE A 583 -6.37 1.47 -10.31
N GLY A 584 -6.06 2.59 -10.96
CA GLY A 584 -6.88 3.80 -10.85
C GLY A 584 -8.29 3.57 -11.39
N ILE A 585 -8.44 2.89 -12.52
CA ILE A 585 -9.76 2.50 -13.06
C ILE A 585 -10.48 1.57 -12.09
N ALA A 586 -9.79 0.61 -11.48
CA ALA A 586 -10.40 -0.29 -10.48
C ALA A 586 -11.03 0.47 -9.31
N ASN A 587 -10.42 1.57 -8.88
CA ASN A 587 -10.95 2.43 -7.82
C ASN A 587 -12.12 3.32 -8.25
N ALA A 588 -12.34 3.54 -9.56
CA ALA A 588 -13.49 4.27 -10.09
C ALA A 588 -14.83 3.55 -9.82
N PHE A 589 -14.82 2.21 -9.76
CA PHE A 589 -16.03 1.41 -9.55
C PHE A 589 -16.46 1.42 -8.09
N GLN A 590 -17.75 1.58 -7.78
CA GLN A 590 -18.26 1.52 -6.40
C GLN A 590 -17.81 0.24 -5.67
N SER A 591 -17.88 -0.92 -6.36
CA SER A 591 -17.30 -2.17 -5.90
C SER A 591 -16.00 -2.48 -6.64
N VAL A 592 -14.88 -2.51 -5.90
CA VAL A 592 -13.53 -2.78 -6.43
C VAL A 592 -13.32 -4.26 -6.75
N ARG A 593 -14.23 -5.13 -6.30
CA ARG A 593 -14.13 -6.60 -6.41
C ARG A 593 -13.96 -7.09 -7.85
N MET A 594 -14.93 -6.78 -8.71
CA MET A 594 -14.96 -7.26 -10.10
C MET A 594 -13.76 -6.78 -10.94
N PRO A 595 -13.38 -5.48 -10.93
CA PRO A 595 -12.20 -5.04 -11.66
C PRO A 595 -10.92 -5.68 -11.11
N MET A 596 -10.79 -5.86 -9.79
CA MET A 596 -9.62 -6.55 -9.23
C MET A 596 -9.54 -8.03 -9.60
N ILE A 597 -10.66 -8.72 -9.77
CA ILE A 597 -10.67 -10.12 -10.26
C ILE A 597 -10.13 -10.16 -11.70
N ALA A 598 -10.62 -9.27 -12.58
CA ALA A 598 -10.14 -9.18 -13.95
C ALA A 598 -8.63 -8.89 -14.00
N ILE A 599 -8.16 -7.95 -13.17
CA ILE A 599 -6.74 -7.61 -13.05
C ILE A 599 -5.93 -8.80 -12.55
N ALA A 600 -6.39 -9.49 -11.49
CA ALA A 600 -5.70 -10.65 -10.94
C ALA A 600 -5.55 -11.77 -11.98
N LEU A 601 -6.59 -12.03 -12.79
CA LEU A 601 -6.53 -13.01 -13.88
C LEU A 601 -5.53 -12.61 -14.97
N ILE A 602 -5.54 -11.34 -15.40
CA ILE A 602 -4.59 -10.82 -16.39
C ILE A 602 -3.15 -10.94 -15.86
N VAL A 603 -2.91 -10.53 -14.61
CA VAL A 603 -1.60 -10.64 -13.96
C VAL A 603 -1.16 -12.09 -13.84
N PHE A 604 -2.07 -13.02 -13.53
CA PHE A 604 -1.79 -14.44 -13.48
C PHE A 604 -1.33 -14.98 -14.84
N ILE A 605 -2.04 -14.64 -15.92
CA ILE A 605 -1.70 -15.05 -17.30
C ILE A 605 -0.31 -14.50 -17.68
N ILE A 606 -0.09 -13.20 -17.47
CA ILE A 606 1.18 -12.55 -17.81
C ILE A 606 2.32 -13.15 -17.00
N SER A 607 2.17 -13.26 -15.69
CA SER A 607 3.25 -13.73 -14.79
C SER A 607 3.57 -15.20 -14.99
N SER A 608 2.58 -16.03 -15.36
CA SER A 608 2.75 -17.47 -15.58
C SER A 608 3.29 -17.82 -16.97
N SER A 609 3.26 -16.89 -17.93
CA SER A 609 3.65 -17.14 -19.33
C SER A 609 5.07 -17.71 -19.48
N TYR A 610 6.05 -17.16 -18.76
CA TYR A 610 7.44 -17.64 -18.84
C TYR A 610 7.69 -18.95 -18.08
N PRO A 611 7.21 -19.13 -16.82
CA PRO A 611 7.23 -20.44 -16.16
C PRO A 611 6.62 -21.56 -17.02
N LEU A 612 5.50 -21.31 -17.69
CA LEU A 612 4.86 -22.27 -18.59
C LEU A 612 5.75 -22.59 -19.80
N LEU A 613 6.33 -21.56 -20.43
CA LEU A 613 7.25 -21.74 -21.56
C LEU A 613 8.47 -22.59 -21.18
N MET A 614 9.00 -22.41 -19.96
CA MET A 614 10.11 -23.23 -19.44
C MET A 614 9.74 -24.70 -19.26
N LEU A 615 8.51 -24.99 -18.81
CA LEU A 615 8.02 -26.37 -18.66
C LEU A 615 7.86 -27.04 -20.03
N MET A 616 7.35 -26.31 -21.02
CA MET A 616 7.18 -26.81 -22.39
C MET A 616 8.52 -27.09 -23.07
N ASP A 617 9.50 -26.19 -22.94
CA ASP A 617 10.82 -26.38 -23.55
C ASP A 617 11.58 -27.58 -22.99
N ASN A 618 11.49 -27.84 -21.67
CA ASN A 618 12.14 -28.99 -21.04
C ASN A 618 11.58 -30.34 -21.55
N SER A 619 10.31 -30.38 -21.97
CA SER A 619 9.68 -31.59 -22.55
C SER A 619 10.18 -31.89 -23.98
N SER A 620 10.67 -30.87 -24.70
CA SER A 620 11.15 -31.00 -26.09
C SER A 620 12.63 -31.41 -26.21
N SER A 621 13.41 -31.26 -25.13
CA SER A 621 14.86 -31.55 -25.09
C SER A 621 15.22 -33.01 -24.80
N GLN A 622 14.25 -33.93 -24.74
CA GLN A 622 14.47 -35.39 -24.65
C GLN A 622 14.49 -36.09 -26.02
N LYS A 623 14.93 -35.42 -27.09
CA LYS A 623 15.43 -36.14 -28.27
C LYS A 623 16.94 -36.27 -28.14
N PRO A 624 17.51 -37.49 -28.02
CA PRO A 624 18.94 -37.66 -28.01
C PRO A 624 19.45 -37.16 -29.37
N ALA A 625 20.27 -36.11 -29.36
CA ALA A 625 20.99 -35.70 -30.55
C ALA A 625 21.88 -36.87 -30.97
N SER A 626 21.43 -37.59 -32.00
CA SER A 626 22.16 -38.68 -32.61
C SER A 626 23.55 -38.21 -33.01
N LYS A 627 24.56 -39.01 -32.66
CA LYS A 627 25.89 -39.04 -33.27
C LYS A 627 25.87 -38.59 -34.74
N ARG A 628 26.31 -37.37 -35.04
CA ARG A 628 26.77 -37.01 -36.40
C ARG A 628 27.67 -35.78 -36.39
N ASN A 629 28.95 -36.01 -36.08
CA ASN A 629 30.12 -35.54 -36.83
C ASN A 629 31.36 -35.51 -35.93
N SER A 630 31.88 -36.70 -35.66
CA SER A 630 33.32 -36.88 -35.56
C SER A 630 33.91 -36.77 -36.97
N ARG A 631 34.60 -35.66 -37.27
CA ARG A 631 35.71 -35.67 -38.21
C ARG A 631 36.96 -35.13 -37.49
N PRO A 632 38.13 -35.76 -37.70
CA PRO A 632 39.28 -35.60 -36.83
C PRO A 632 40.13 -34.39 -37.21
N ASN A 633 40.83 -33.87 -36.20
CA ASN A 633 41.94 -32.94 -36.34
C ASN A 633 42.98 -33.45 -37.35
N MET A 634 43.40 -32.57 -38.26
CA MET A 634 44.69 -32.66 -38.95
C MET A 634 45.53 -31.44 -38.52
N PRO A 635 46.83 -31.61 -38.24
CA PRO A 635 47.72 -30.55 -37.79
C PRO A 635 48.31 -29.79 -38.98
N GLY A 636 48.13 -28.47 -39.01
CA GLY A 636 48.75 -27.57 -39.98
C GLY A 636 49.95 -26.85 -39.35
N ARG A 637 51.13 -27.21 -39.86
CA ARG A 637 52.47 -26.76 -39.49
C ARG A 637 52.78 -25.38 -40.10
N ASN A 638 53.71 -24.66 -39.46
CA ASN A 638 54.36 -23.40 -39.82
C ASN A 638 54.65 -23.14 -41.32
N GLY A 639 54.73 -21.85 -41.70
CA GLY A 639 55.64 -21.33 -42.75
C GLY A 639 55.04 -20.28 -43.70
N GLU A 640 55.62 -19.06 -43.68
CA GLU A 640 56.01 -18.15 -44.80
C GLU A 640 55.15 -18.17 -46.09
N VAL A 641 54.60 -17.07 -46.63
CA VAL A 641 55.12 -15.73 -47.00
C VAL A 641 53.98 -14.71 -46.95
#